data_AF-A0A8T5QAB1-F1
#
_entry.id   AF-A0A8T5QAB1-F1
#
_cell.length_a   1.000
_cell.length_b   1.000
_cell.length_c   1.000
_cell.angle_alpha   90.00
_cell.angle_beta   90.00
_cell.angle_gamma   90.00
#
_symmetry.space_group_name_H-M   'P 1'
#
loop_
_entity.id
_entity.type
_entity.pdbx_description
1 polymer ?
#
loop_
_entity_poly.entity_id
_entity_poly.type
_entity_poly.pdbx_seq_one_letter_code
_entity_poly.pdbx_strand_id
1 'polypeptide(L)'
;MKKNKNTLLIGALIIIAIFIFSNSNLFAVLSEYRDTLSECTSIKSSLESQHFDCTTCTQISDGRYKTSCDCESGYTYSNGVCIASTTSACTDTDSGIDRDTKGTVTIATGSYTDSCSGNYLTEYYCSGLSGTSTSINCGNYGEICYNGKCVESTASCVEGTYRCSPTQDGIKQRCVSGTWVDWSSDASCATTAPPEAEGQGLISGKVSDKIFGTPISFAKVTFRTQTALTASDGSYNLIVIDGGSDQVTVSKSGYNSYTDYVTAGPGIAPVTLNVQLQPESELSCYDTDQGENKLIKGTLYIGGVKKGTDSCASTTSVREYVCDLSTAEDYVIKTLSCGTGYECSDGRCIISSEATCYDTDGGQTKFTKGSVYVNDVKKATDACIGSTTLREYFCDSSDPAGYDGMSMSCGDGYECVDGRCKADVTTLVCEDTDGGQVYYTKGSIKINDVVKAQDACIGENTLREYFCDPSDSLGYDSLSKTCSDGCSNGECLPQSTTPPDEDSSDTLNCYTCDGPDMVIVPVTSQTCPFGYSNEPLDCKELKFCELEGEHILASEWTEQRCVDEEGGLKWCELENIYIEESEWTEERCLITEGGFSGDTFEYLPDVPDWVPTELHDTVGGIPYFWIMMAGIAVIFSYLLFTRKPRKKRRRK
;
A
#
# COMPACT_ATOMS: atom_id res chain seq x y z
N MET A 1 -6.36 91.66 -30.91
CA MET A 1 -5.60 90.96 -29.85
C MET A 1 -5.06 89.63 -30.38
N LYS A 2 -3.85 89.58 -30.96
CA LYS A 2 -3.35 88.38 -31.69
C LYS A 2 -1.89 88.00 -31.40
N LYS A 3 -1.39 88.32 -30.19
CA LYS A 3 0.04 88.15 -29.82
C LYS A 3 0.34 87.27 -28.58
N ASN A 4 -0.68 86.70 -27.91
CA ASN A 4 -0.51 85.97 -26.64
C ASN A 4 -0.68 84.43 -26.68
N LYS A 5 -0.99 83.81 -27.84
CA LYS A 5 -1.23 82.35 -27.87
C LYS A 5 0.06 81.50 -27.86
N ASN A 6 1.18 81.99 -28.41
CA ASN A 6 2.40 81.18 -28.51
C ASN A 6 3.16 81.06 -27.18
N THR A 7 3.13 82.09 -26.33
CA THR A 7 3.80 82.07 -25.02
C THR A 7 3.16 81.06 -24.06
N LEU A 8 1.82 80.94 -24.10
CA LEU A 8 1.07 80.00 -23.26
C LEU A 8 1.36 78.53 -23.63
N LEU A 9 1.48 78.24 -24.93
CA LEU A 9 1.75 76.89 -25.43
C LEU A 9 3.16 76.41 -25.06
N ILE A 10 4.16 77.31 -25.13
CA ILE A 10 5.54 77.00 -24.73
C ILE A 10 5.63 76.78 -23.21
N GLY A 11 4.93 77.60 -22.41
CA GLY A 11 4.86 77.40 -20.96
C GLY A 11 4.26 76.04 -20.57
N ALA A 12 3.15 75.64 -21.19
CA ALA A 12 2.52 74.34 -20.94
C ALA A 12 3.43 73.15 -21.29
N LEU A 13 4.13 73.22 -22.42
CA LEU A 13 5.06 72.14 -22.85
C LEU A 13 6.27 72.02 -21.92
N ILE A 14 6.79 73.12 -21.38
CA ILE A 14 7.89 73.10 -20.40
C ILE A 14 7.44 72.48 -19.07
N ILE A 15 6.23 72.82 -18.59
CA ILE A 15 5.68 72.23 -17.35
C ILE A 15 5.47 70.72 -17.51
N ILE A 16 4.93 70.26 -18.65
CA ILE A 16 4.76 68.82 -18.93
C ILE A 16 6.11 68.10 -19.00
N ALA A 17 7.12 68.69 -19.66
CA ALA A 17 8.46 68.10 -19.73
C ALA A 17 9.12 67.97 -18.34
N ILE A 18 8.97 68.98 -17.47
CA ILE A 18 9.45 68.92 -16.09
C ILE A 18 8.69 67.84 -15.30
N PHE A 19 7.37 67.72 -15.46
CA PHE A 19 6.59 66.70 -14.75
C PHE A 19 6.97 65.27 -15.16
N ILE A 20 7.34 65.04 -16.42
CA ILE A 20 7.78 63.73 -16.92
C ILE A 20 9.19 63.38 -16.40
N PHE A 21 10.13 64.34 -16.39
CA PHE A 21 11.49 64.13 -15.87
C PHE A 21 11.54 63.97 -14.35
N SER A 22 10.67 64.63 -13.58
CA SER A 22 10.64 64.48 -12.12
C SER A 22 10.10 63.12 -11.65
N ASN A 23 9.23 62.46 -12.43
CA ASN A 23 8.63 61.18 -12.06
C ASN A 23 9.41 59.94 -12.51
N SER A 24 10.35 60.08 -13.46
CA SER A 24 11.12 58.93 -13.97
C SER A 24 12.10 58.37 -12.93
N ASN A 25 12.71 59.24 -12.11
CA ASN A 25 13.56 58.82 -11.00
C ASN A 25 12.77 58.18 -9.83
N LEU A 26 11.51 58.59 -9.63
CA LEU A 26 10.67 58.02 -8.56
C LEU A 26 10.26 56.58 -8.89
N PHE A 27 9.99 56.27 -10.16
CA PHE A 27 9.65 54.91 -10.58
C PHE A 27 10.83 53.94 -10.49
N ALA A 28 12.06 54.38 -10.78
CA ALA A 28 13.26 53.53 -10.65
C ALA A 28 13.53 53.16 -9.18
N VAL A 29 13.47 54.13 -8.26
CA VAL A 29 13.65 53.88 -6.83
C VAL A 29 12.54 52.99 -6.25
N LEU A 30 11.30 53.10 -6.77
CA LEU A 30 10.19 52.25 -6.33
C LEU A 30 10.20 50.82 -6.91
N SER A 31 10.87 50.55 -8.05
CA SER A 31 11.04 49.17 -8.51
C SER A 31 12.11 48.44 -7.70
N GLU A 32 13.28 49.06 -7.47
CA GLU A 32 14.34 48.47 -6.64
C GLU A 32 13.86 48.16 -5.21
N TYR A 33 12.96 48.98 -4.65
CA TYR A 33 12.37 48.75 -3.32
C TYR A 33 11.27 47.67 -3.29
N ARG A 34 10.68 47.33 -4.45
CA ARG A 34 9.67 46.27 -4.56
C ARG A 34 10.30 44.91 -4.74
N ASP A 35 11.37 44.83 -5.53
CA ASP A 35 12.07 43.57 -5.80
C ASP A 35 12.81 43.08 -4.54
N THR A 36 13.43 43.99 -3.78
CA THR A 36 14.10 43.68 -2.50
C THR A 36 13.17 43.17 -1.39
N LEU A 37 11.91 43.63 -1.34
CA LEU A 37 10.93 43.07 -0.39
C LEU A 37 10.46 41.67 -0.82
N SER A 38 10.44 41.40 -2.13
CA SER A 38 10.03 40.12 -2.70
C SER A 38 11.04 39.00 -2.39
N GLU A 39 12.34 39.25 -2.56
CA GLU A 39 13.39 38.26 -2.28
C GLU A 39 13.39 37.83 -0.81
N CYS A 40 13.34 38.78 0.13
CA CYS A 40 13.28 38.46 1.57
C CYS A 40 12.03 37.66 1.96
N THR A 41 10.87 37.90 1.33
CA THR A 41 9.64 37.15 1.62
C THR A 41 9.68 35.74 1.03
N SER A 42 10.29 35.58 -0.15
CA SER A 42 10.52 34.28 -0.79
C SER A 42 11.48 33.41 0.02
N ILE A 43 12.59 33.98 0.52
CA ILE A 43 13.57 33.24 1.34
C ILE A 43 12.96 32.83 2.69
N LYS A 44 12.11 33.68 3.29
CA LYS A 44 11.45 33.34 4.57
C LYS A 44 10.47 32.19 4.39
N SER A 45 9.61 32.25 3.37
CA SER A 45 8.60 31.21 3.11
C SER A 45 9.19 29.83 2.76
N SER A 46 10.36 29.75 2.11
CA SER A 46 11.01 28.46 1.83
C SER A 46 11.83 27.88 3.00
N LEU A 47 12.06 28.67 4.06
CA LEU A 47 12.78 28.23 5.27
C LEU A 47 11.81 27.93 6.43
N GLU A 48 10.68 28.63 6.51
CA GLU A 48 9.57 28.29 7.43
C GLU A 48 9.02 26.87 7.16
N SER A 49 9.01 26.42 5.90
CA SER A 49 8.70 25.03 5.53
C SER A 49 9.77 24.00 5.90
N GLN A 50 10.84 24.41 6.59
CA GLN A 50 11.96 23.55 7.05
C GLN A 50 12.25 23.70 8.56
N HIS A 51 11.28 24.16 9.36
CA HIS A 51 11.39 24.34 10.82
C HIS A 51 12.48 25.31 11.30
N PHE A 52 12.76 26.35 10.51
CA PHE A 52 13.62 27.48 10.91
C PHE A 52 12.80 28.70 11.33
N ASP A 53 13.06 29.25 12.52
CA ASP A 53 12.54 30.57 12.94
C ASP A 53 13.55 31.67 12.56
N CYS A 54 13.21 32.42 11.50
CA CYS A 54 14.02 33.50 10.95
C CYS A 54 13.50 34.87 11.40
N THR A 55 13.98 35.38 12.54
CA THR A 55 13.51 36.65 13.14
C THR A 55 14.24 37.91 12.66
N THR A 56 15.43 37.81 12.06
CA THR A 56 16.18 38.99 11.59
C THR A 56 16.80 38.80 10.21
N CYS A 57 16.70 39.85 9.38
CA CYS A 57 17.34 39.94 8.07
C CYS A 57 18.22 41.20 8.01
N THR A 58 19.50 41.03 7.69
CA THR A 58 20.49 42.12 7.74
C THR A 58 21.21 42.22 6.40
N GLN A 59 21.31 43.44 5.85
CA GLN A 59 22.10 43.67 4.65
C GLN A 59 23.60 43.60 4.98
N ILE A 60 24.36 42.81 4.23
CA ILE A 60 25.81 42.74 4.32
C ILE A 60 26.47 43.66 3.29
N SER A 61 27.76 43.95 3.47
CA SER A 61 28.46 45.06 2.81
C SER A 61 28.65 44.93 1.28
N ASP A 62 28.23 43.82 0.68
CA ASP A 62 28.22 43.61 -0.78
C ASP A 62 26.85 43.84 -1.42
N GLY A 63 25.85 44.28 -0.64
CA GLY A 63 24.49 44.55 -1.09
C GLY A 63 23.51 43.39 -0.92
N ARG A 64 24.00 42.16 -0.65
CA ARG A 64 23.16 40.99 -0.38
C ARG A 64 22.58 41.04 1.03
N TYR A 65 21.52 40.26 1.25
CA TYR A 65 20.87 40.12 2.55
C TYR A 65 21.20 38.75 3.17
N LYS A 66 21.42 38.72 4.48
CA LYS A 66 21.59 37.49 5.26
C LYS A 66 20.53 37.43 6.35
N THR A 67 19.74 36.36 6.37
CA THR A 67 18.89 35.99 7.50
C THR A 67 19.70 35.28 8.58
N SER A 68 19.38 35.55 9.84
CA SER A 68 19.78 34.72 10.97
C SER A 68 18.56 33.91 11.39
N CYS A 69 18.69 32.59 11.39
CA CYS A 69 17.61 31.67 11.73
C CYS A 69 18.13 30.64 12.71
N ASP A 70 17.34 30.36 13.75
CA ASP A 70 17.55 29.25 14.67
C ASP A 70 16.51 28.16 14.39
N CYS A 71 16.76 26.92 14.82
CA CYS A 71 15.77 25.85 14.68
C CYS A 71 14.60 26.05 15.65
N GLU A 72 13.40 25.67 15.21
CA GLU A 72 12.20 25.66 16.03
C GLU A 72 12.36 24.73 17.26
N SER A 73 11.67 25.04 18.36
CA SER A 73 11.80 24.31 19.63
C SER A 73 11.40 22.83 19.47
N GLY A 74 12.38 21.93 19.59
CA GLY A 74 12.23 20.48 19.35
C GLY A 74 13.17 19.93 18.26
N TYR A 75 13.80 20.81 17.48
CA TYR A 75 14.72 20.45 16.41
C TYR A 75 16.18 20.77 16.77
N THR A 76 17.12 20.06 16.16
CA THR A 76 18.57 20.33 16.29
C THR A 76 19.18 20.54 14.91
N TYR A 77 20.11 21.50 14.81
CA TYR A 77 20.77 21.83 13.55
C TYR A 77 21.88 20.82 13.22
N SER A 78 21.73 20.09 12.11
CA SER A 78 22.73 19.17 11.61
C SER A 78 22.87 19.30 10.09
N ASN A 79 24.09 19.47 9.60
CA ASN A 79 24.43 19.54 8.17
C ASN A 79 23.59 20.51 7.30
N GLY A 80 23.07 21.60 7.89
CA GLY A 80 22.30 22.61 7.16
C GLY A 80 20.78 22.49 7.27
N VAL A 81 20.27 21.48 7.98
CA VAL A 81 18.83 21.23 8.16
C VAL A 81 18.51 21.13 9.65
N CYS A 82 17.34 21.62 10.05
CA CYS A 82 16.76 21.35 11.37
C CYS A 82 16.15 19.94 11.36
N ILE A 83 16.85 18.98 11.96
CA ILE A 83 16.34 17.62 12.12
C ILE A 83 15.61 17.49 13.46
N ALA A 84 14.49 16.76 13.48
CA ALA A 84 13.75 16.49 14.71
C ALA A 84 14.72 15.88 15.73
N SER A 85 14.79 16.46 16.93
CA SER A 85 15.75 16.01 17.94
C SER A 85 15.35 14.61 18.41
N THR A 86 16.02 13.58 17.89
CA THR A 86 15.78 12.18 18.25
C THR A 86 16.32 11.90 19.66
N THR A 87 15.64 12.46 20.66
CA THR A 87 15.82 12.08 22.06
C THR A 87 15.28 10.67 22.24
N SER A 88 16.14 9.69 21.97
CA SER A 88 16.08 8.33 22.51
C SER A 88 14.68 7.71 22.52
N ALA A 89 14.23 7.25 21.36
CA ALA A 89 13.04 6.40 21.29
C ALA A 89 13.22 5.16 22.17
N CYS A 90 12.19 4.85 22.96
CA CYS A 90 12.02 3.53 23.53
C CYS A 90 11.51 2.63 22.40
N THR A 91 12.14 1.47 22.19
CA THR A 91 11.72 0.48 21.19
C THR A 91 11.42 -0.84 21.89
N ASP A 92 10.32 -1.46 21.50
CA ASP A 92 9.73 -2.63 22.14
C ASP A 92 9.50 -3.72 21.10
N THR A 93 9.84 -4.98 21.39
CA THR A 93 9.84 -6.04 20.35
C THR A 93 8.49 -6.74 20.17
N ASP A 94 7.62 -6.66 21.17
CA ASP A 94 6.26 -7.22 21.23
C ASP A 94 5.18 -6.16 21.50
N SER A 95 5.55 -4.89 21.35
CA SER A 95 4.61 -3.75 21.25
C SER A 95 3.82 -3.43 22.53
N GLY A 96 4.35 -3.74 23.71
CA GLY A 96 3.83 -3.22 24.98
C GLY A 96 3.78 -4.29 26.07
N ILE A 97 2.61 -4.44 26.70
CA ILE A 97 2.37 -5.48 27.71
C ILE A 97 1.76 -6.69 26.98
N ASP A 98 2.60 -7.56 26.43
CA ASP A 98 2.24 -8.85 25.81
C ASP A 98 2.84 -10.04 26.58
N ARG A 99 2.11 -10.53 27.59
CA ARG A 99 2.51 -11.68 28.42
C ARG A 99 2.74 -12.98 27.63
N ASP A 100 2.22 -13.10 26.40
CA ASP A 100 2.19 -14.33 25.61
C ASP A 100 3.38 -14.40 24.61
N THR A 101 4.07 -13.27 24.42
CA THR A 101 5.35 -13.11 23.71
C THR A 101 6.49 -12.85 24.71
N LYS A 102 7.74 -12.85 24.24
CA LYS A 102 8.91 -12.47 25.05
C LYS A 102 9.51 -11.19 24.50
N GLY A 103 9.42 -10.12 25.26
CA GLY A 103 9.81 -8.78 24.89
C GLY A 103 11.26 -8.44 25.20
N THR A 104 11.73 -7.35 24.59
CA THR A 104 12.96 -6.66 24.94
C THR A 104 12.82 -5.17 24.64
N VAL A 105 12.66 -4.39 25.70
CA VAL A 105 12.71 -2.93 25.64
C VAL A 105 14.15 -2.46 25.47
N THR A 106 14.40 -1.65 24.46
CA THR A 106 15.67 -0.93 24.29
C THR A 106 15.47 0.57 24.44
N ILE A 107 16.22 1.18 25.36
CA ILE A 107 16.33 2.62 25.59
C ILE A 107 17.79 3.08 25.53
N ALA A 108 18.04 4.39 25.48
CA ALA A 108 19.40 4.93 25.35
C ALA A 108 20.38 4.53 26.48
N THR A 109 19.89 4.07 27.64
CA THR A 109 20.72 3.61 28.76
C THR A 109 20.95 2.09 28.78
N GLY A 110 20.30 1.32 27.91
CA GLY A 110 20.43 -0.15 27.87
C GLY A 110 19.17 -0.87 27.39
N SER A 111 19.23 -2.19 27.36
CA SER A 111 18.12 -3.08 26.99
C SER A 111 17.69 -3.94 28.18
N TYR A 112 16.38 -4.20 28.30
CA TYR A 112 15.77 -5.02 29.34
C TYR A 112 14.87 -6.06 28.67
N THR A 113 15.01 -7.33 29.06
CA THR A 113 14.33 -8.48 28.44
C THR A 113 13.47 -9.18 29.48
N ASP A 114 12.31 -9.68 29.05
CA ASP A 114 11.36 -10.32 29.96
C ASP A 114 11.90 -11.57 30.63
N SER A 115 11.48 -11.74 31.89
CA SER A 115 12.06 -12.74 32.77
C SER A 115 11.06 -13.30 33.77
N CYS A 116 11.18 -14.60 34.03
CA CYS A 116 10.34 -15.29 35.00
C CYS A 116 11.01 -15.39 36.37
N SER A 117 10.25 -15.10 37.42
CA SER A 117 10.62 -15.33 38.82
C SER A 117 9.52 -16.17 39.49
N GLY A 118 9.71 -17.49 39.50
CA GLY A 118 8.65 -18.44 39.84
C GLY A 118 7.53 -18.36 38.81
N ASN A 119 6.28 -18.18 39.25
CA ASN A 119 5.11 -18.04 38.37
C ASN A 119 4.77 -16.57 38.01
N TYR A 120 5.66 -15.62 38.34
CA TYR A 120 5.52 -14.21 37.99
C TYR A 120 6.43 -13.87 36.82
N LEU A 121 5.86 -13.29 35.78
CA LEU A 121 6.54 -12.63 34.68
C LEU A 121 6.89 -11.20 35.10
N THR A 122 8.16 -10.81 34.94
CA THR A 122 8.58 -9.40 34.94
C THR A 122 8.62 -8.98 33.49
N GLU A 123 7.66 -8.15 33.13
CA GLU A 123 7.43 -7.65 31.78
C GLU A 123 8.03 -6.26 31.65
N TYR A 124 8.88 -6.03 30.68
CA TYR A 124 9.42 -4.72 30.33
C TYR A 124 8.67 -4.20 29.12
N TYR A 125 8.19 -2.97 29.19
CA TYR A 125 7.47 -2.35 28.08
C TYR A 125 7.77 -0.85 27.94
N CYS A 126 7.56 -0.30 26.76
CA CYS A 126 7.71 1.13 26.48
C CYS A 126 6.48 1.93 26.93
N SER A 127 6.70 2.91 27.80
CA SER A 127 5.69 3.91 28.21
C SER A 127 6.15 5.29 27.77
N GLY A 128 5.73 5.68 26.56
CA GLY A 128 6.29 6.83 25.85
C GLY A 128 7.77 6.62 25.52
N LEU A 129 8.63 7.55 25.93
CA LEU A 129 10.09 7.47 25.71
C LEU A 129 10.84 6.73 26.83
N SER A 130 10.13 6.18 27.82
CA SER A 130 10.74 5.50 28.97
C SER A 130 10.44 4.00 28.95
N GLY A 131 11.47 3.19 29.13
CA GLY A 131 11.31 1.78 29.46
C GLY A 131 10.82 1.65 30.91
N THR A 132 9.76 0.89 31.11
CA THR A 132 9.17 0.60 32.42
C THR A 132 8.94 -0.90 32.55
N SER A 133 8.45 -1.37 33.69
CA SER A 133 8.11 -2.78 33.87
C SER A 133 6.89 -3.00 34.76
N THR A 134 6.18 -4.11 34.53
CA THR A 134 5.08 -4.61 35.37
C THR A 134 5.36 -6.06 35.80
N SER A 135 4.58 -6.58 36.76
CA SER A 135 4.68 -7.97 37.20
C SER A 135 3.33 -8.68 37.06
N ILE A 136 3.32 -9.73 36.23
CA ILE A 136 2.12 -10.49 35.84
C ILE A 136 2.20 -11.88 36.46
N ASN A 137 1.18 -12.30 37.22
CA ASN A 137 1.09 -13.65 37.74
C ASN A 137 0.41 -14.57 36.71
N CYS A 138 1.19 -15.35 35.96
CA CYS A 138 0.66 -16.30 34.97
C CYS A 138 -0.34 -17.30 35.59
N GLY A 139 -0.17 -17.62 36.87
CA GLY A 139 -1.07 -18.53 37.60
C GLY A 139 -2.52 -18.04 37.68
N ASN A 140 -2.79 -16.74 37.51
CA ASN A 140 -4.15 -16.20 37.46
C ASN A 140 -4.89 -16.58 36.15
N TYR A 141 -4.15 -16.95 35.10
CA TYR A 141 -4.67 -17.30 33.77
C TYR A 141 -4.66 -18.81 33.51
N GLY A 142 -4.26 -19.63 34.49
CA GLY A 142 -4.01 -21.08 34.29
C GLY A 142 -2.67 -21.38 33.62
N GLU A 143 -1.82 -20.37 33.47
CA GLU A 143 -0.53 -20.41 32.78
C GLU A 143 0.62 -20.59 33.79
N ILE A 144 1.79 -20.99 33.27
CA ILE A 144 3.06 -20.94 33.99
C ILE A 144 4.00 -19.92 33.34
N CYS A 145 4.83 -19.25 34.12
CA CYS A 145 5.87 -18.40 33.55
C CYS A 145 7.02 -19.29 33.06
N TYR A 146 7.31 -19.26 31.76
CA TYR A 146 8.40 -19.99 31.15
C TYR A 146 9.16 -19.16 30.13
N ASN A 147 10.50 -19.10 30.26
CA ASN A 147 11.42 -18.39 29.36
C ASN A 147 11.11 -16.88 29.17
N GLY A 148 10.54 -16.21 30.17
CA GLY A 148 10.20 -14.78 30.07
C GLY A 148 8.89 -14.52 29.33
N LYS A 149 7.93 -15.44 29.45
CA LYS A 149 6.54 -15.24 29.05
C LYS A 149 5.60 -16.17 29.82
N CYS A 150 4.31 -15.89 29.82
CA CYS A 150 3.29 -16.84 30.23
C CYS A 150 3.06 -17.86 29.10
N VAL A 151 2.85 -19.12 29.46
CA VAL A 151 2.44 -20.20 28.54
C VAL A 151 1.39 -21.05 29.22
N GLU A 152 0.44 -21.58 28.44
CA GLU A 152 -0.54 -22.55 28.96
C GLU A 152 0.17 -23.64 29.77
N SER A 153 -0.38 -23.95 30.95
CA SER A 153 0.08 -25.09 31.73
C SER A 153 -0.39 -26.37 31.05
N THR A 154 0.29 -26.75 29.96
CA THR A 154 0.02 -28.00 29.22
C THR A 154 0.37 -29.18 30.11
N ALA A 155 -0.58 -29.57 30.95
CA ALA A 155 -0.55 -30.75 31.80
C ALA A 155 -0.76 -32.04 30.98
N SER A 156 -0.06 -32.14 29.85
CA SER A 156 0.15 -33.36 29.10
C SER A 156 1.66 -33.56 28.99
N CYS A 157 2.20 -34.40 29.88
CA CYS A 157 3.60 -34.77 29.85
C CYS A 157 3.82 -35.97 28.92
N VAL A 158 5.06 -36.14 28.43
CA VAL A 158 5.41 -37.32 27.64
C VAL A 158 5.63 -38.51 28.58
N GLU A 159 4.94 -39.61 28.32
CA GLU A 159 5.00 -40.86 29.10
C GLU A 159 6.45 -41.25 29.46
N GLY A 160 6.75 -41.44 30.75
CA GLY A 160 8.09 -41.82 31.19
C GLY A 160 9.10 -40.69 31.39
N THR A 161 8.72 -39.42 31.22
CA THR A 161 9.53 -38.27 31.68
C THR A 161 9.46 -38.09 33.20
N TYR A 162 10.41 -37.33 33.77
CA TYR A 162 10.56 -37.09 35.22
C TYR A 162 10.84 -35.60 35.51
N ARG A 163 10.33 -35.07 36.63
CA ARG A 163 10.64 -33.72 37.17
C ARG A 163 10.67 -33.71 38.70
N CYS A 164 11.28 -32.72 39.37
CA CYS A 164 10.89 -32.42 40.77
C CYS A 164 9.53 -31.68 40.75
N SER A 165 8.67 -31.89 41.75
CA SER A 165 7.33 -31.28 41.81
C SER A 165 7.44 -29.75 41.98
N PRO A 166 6.74 -28.94 41.16
CA PRO A 166 6.78 -27.48 41.28
C PRO A 166 6.05 -26.94 42.52
N THR A 167 5.24 -27.76 43.19
CA THR A 167 4.43 -27.36 44.36
C THR A 167 4.83 -28.05 45.67
N GLN A 168 5.70 -29.07 45.62
CA GLN A 168 6.13 -29.82 46.80
C GLN A 168 7.61 -30.15 46.74
N ASP A 169 8.39 -29.48 47.60
CA ASP A 169 9.85 -29.59 47.62
C ASP A 169 10.30 -31.03 47.97
N GLY A 170 11.39 -31.46 47.35
CA GLY A 170 11.95 -32.80 47.54
C GLY A 170 11.27 -33.98 46.81
N ILE A 171 10.07 -33.80 46.23
CA ILE A 171 9.32 -34.90 45.56
C ILE A 171 9.65 -34.96 44.07
N LYS A 172 9.96 -36.16 43.56
CA LYS A 172 10.03 -36.41 42.12
C LYS A 172 8.67 -36.87 41.60
N GLN A 173 8.24 -36.33 40.47
CA GLN A 173 7.08 -36.76 39.72
C GLN A 173 7.54 -37.49 38.45
N ARG A 174 6.83 -38.55 38.10
CA ARG A 174 6.94 -39.24 36.81
C ARG A 174 5.69 -38.96 35.99
N CYS A 175 5.84 -38.82 34.68
CA CYS A 175 4.70 -38.84 33.79
C CYS A 175 4.12 -40.25 33.61
N VAL A 176 2.82 -40.40 33.91
CA VAL A 176 2.03 -41.63 33.69
C VAL A 176 0.67 -41.25 33.12
N SER A 177 0.32 -41.82 31.96
CA SER A 177 -0.91 -41.54 31.19
C SER A 177 -1.11 -40.04 30.89
N GLY A 178 -0.03 -39.33 30.56
CA GLY A 178 -0.05 -37.88 30.31
C GLY A 178 -0.10 -37.00 31.56
N THR A 179 -0.26 -37.57 32.76
CA THR A 179 -0.37 -36.84 34.03
C THR A 179 0.87 -37.02 34.89
N TRP A 180 1.28 -35.97 35.60
CA TRP A 180 2.36 -36.08 36.59
C TRP A 180 1.87 -36.75 37.86
N VAL A 181 2.49 -37.87 38.24
CA VAL A 181 2.22 -38.59 39.49
C VAL A 181 3.48 -38.67 40.36
N ASP A 182 3.31 -38.54 41.67
CA ASP A 182 4.43 -38.57 42.61
C ASP A 182 5.07 -39.96 42.65
N TRP A 183 6.40 -40.02 42.52
CA TRP A 183 7.18 -41.24 42.42
C TRP A 183 8.22 -41.27 43.54
N SER A 184 7.99 -42.11 44.55
CA SER A 184 8.84 -42.16 45.75
C SER A 184 9.34 -43.58 46.07
N SER A 185 10.65 -43.74 45.92
CA SER A 185 11.50 -44.49 46.84
C SER A 185 12.96 -44.04 46.63
N ASP A 186 13.55 -43.40 47.64
CA ASP A 186 15.00 -43.13 47.79
C ASP A 186 15.73 -42.23 46.78
N ALA A 187 15.20 -41.02 46.53
CA ALA A 187 16.04 -39.88 46.11
C ALA A 187 15.39 -38.53 46.48
N SER A 188 15.93 -37.83 47.48
CA SER A 188 15.55 -36.45 47.80
C SER A 188 16.08 -35.46 46.75
N CYS A 189 15.25 -34.50 46.30
CA CYS A 189 15.76 -33.27 45.68
C CYS A 189 16.38 -32.40 46.81
N ALA A 190 17.58 -32.78 47.30
CA ALA A 190 18.18 -32.20 48.50
C ALA A 190 18.92 -30.88 48.23
N THR A 191 18.51 -29.83 48.95
CA THR A 191 19.13 -28.50 48.96
C THR A 191 20.47 -28.50 49.71
N THR A 192 21.52 -28.96 49.03
CA THR A 192 22.90 -28.59 49.40
C THR A 192 23.25 -27.22 48.78
N ALA A 193 24.19 -26.50 49.40
CA ALA A 193 24.69 -25.21 48.93
C ALA A 193 25.00 -25.24 47.42
N PRO A 194 24.78 -24.13 46.67
CA PRO A 194 24.63 -24.17 45.22
C PRO A 194 25.79 -24.95 44.60
N PRO A 195 25.51 -26.04 43.85
CA PRO A 195 26.54 -26.65 43.04
C PRO A 195 27.06 -25.56 42.11
N GLU A 196 28.38 -25.36 42.15
CA GLU A 196 29.12 -24.55 41.20
C GLU A 196 28.60 -24.91 39.81
N ALA A 197 28.08 -23.91 39.09
CA ALA A 197 27.05 -24.14 38.08
C ALA A 197 27.41 -25.31 37.14
N GLU A 198 26.44 -26.21 36.93
CA GLU A 198 26.34 -27.06 35.73
C GLU A 198 26.18 -26.12 34.53
N GLY A 199 27.23 -25.38 34.23
CA GLY A 199 27.24 -24.32 33.25
C GLY A 199 26.98 -24.95 31.90
N GLN A 200 26.20 -24.30 31.05
CA GLN A 200 26.20 -24.69 29.66
C GLN A 200 27.49 -24.18 29.03
N GLY A 201 28.12 -24.98 28.17
CA GLY A 201 29.14 -24.44 27.28
C GLY A 201 28.48 -23.46 26.31
N LEU A 202 29.25 -22.49 25.82
CA LEU A 202 28.80 -21.54 24.82
C LEU A 202 29.83 -21.44 23.70
N ILE A 203 29.39 -21.61 22.47
CA ILE A 203 30.14 -21.23 21.27
C ILE A 203 29.38 -20.08 20.63
N SER A 204 30.01 -18.92 20.48
CA SER A 204 29.38 -17.74 19.87
C SER A 204 30.31 -17.10 18.84
N GLY A 205 29.77 -16.22 18.00
CA GLY A 205 30.58 -15.47 17.03
C GLY A 205 29.76 -14.93 15.87
N LYS A 206 30.43 -14.61 14.77
CA LYS A 206 29.81 -14.16 13.52
C LYS A 206 30.22 -15.02 12.34
N VAL A 207 29.28 -15.24 11.42
CA VAL A 207 29.54 -15.80 10.10
C VAL A 207 29.42 -14.69 9.07
N SER A 208 30.44 -14.51 8.24
CA SER A 208 30.46 -13.52 7.15
C SER A 208 30.93 -14.13 5.84
N ASP A 209 30.67 -13.42 4.75
CA ASP A 209 31.19 -13.72 3.43
C ASP A 209 32.69 -13.38 3.39
N LYS A 210 33.50 -14.28 2.83
CA LYS A 210 34.96 -14.14 2.74
C LYS A 210 35.42 -13.08 1.73
N ILE A 211 34.62 -12.81 0.70
CA ILE A 211 34.88 -11.85 -0.39
C ILE A 211 34.43 -10.44 0.06
N PHE A 212 33.19 -10.31 0.52
CA PHE A 212 32.56 -9.02 0.81
C PHE A 212 32.67 -8.59 2.28
N GLY A 213 32.97 -9.51 3.19
CA GLY A 213 32.96 -9.26 4.64
C GLY A 213 31.56 -9.05 5.23
N THR A 214 30.51 -9.12 4.41
CA THR A 214 29.11 -8.94 4.81
C THR A 214 28.64 -10.09 5.71
N PRO A 215 27.78 -9.82 6.70
CA PRO A 215 27.23 -10.88 7.54
C PRO A 215 26.36 -11.85 6.73
N ILE A 216 26.49 -13.15 6.98
CA ILE A 216 25.64 -14.18 6.36
C ILE A 216 24.52 -14.55 7.34
N SER A 217 23.29 -14.22 6.99
CA SER A 217 22.11 -14.59 7.77
C SER A 217 21.62 -16.01 7.48
N PHE A 218 21.03 -16.68 8.48
CA PHE A 218 20.56 -18.06 8.43
C PHE A 218 21.61 -19.05 7.89
N ALA A 219 22.87 -18.89 8.26
CA ALA A 219 23.90 -19.92 8.17
C ALA A 219 23.76 -20.88 9.36
N LYS A 220 23.89 -22.19 9.12
CA LYS A 220 23.73 -23.23 10.13
C LYS A 220 25.07 -23.55 10.76
N VAL A 221 25.18 -23.32 12.07
CA VAL A 221 26.33 -23.71 12.91
C VAL A 221 25.94 -24.98 13.66
N THR A 222 26.77 -26.02 13.59
CA THR A 222 26.51 -27.33 14.19
C THR A 222 27.71 -27.79 15.03
N PHE A 223 27.49 -28.22 16.26
CA PHE A 223 28.50 -28.89 17.11
C PHE A 223 27.88 -30.18 17.67
N ARG A 224 28.42 -31.33 17.28
CA ARG A 224 27.76 -32.64 17.49
C ARG A 224 26.32 -32.65 16.96
N THR A 225 25.35 -32.85 17.83
CA THR A 225 23.90 -32.87 17.56
C THR A 225 23.24 -31.50 17.71
N GLN A 226 23.96 -30.50 18.21
CA GLN A 226 23.42 -29.20 18.58
C GLN A 226 23.61 -28.20 17.45
N THR A 227 22.56 -27.42 17.14
CA THR A 227 22.55 -26.51 15.99
C THR A 227 22.01 -25.13 16.35
N ALA A 228 22.63 -24.09 15.79
CA ALA A 228 22.15 -22.71 15.81
C ALA A 228 22.09 -22.16 14.38
N LEU A 229 21.26 -21.13 14.16
CA LEU A 229 21.25 -20.33 12.94
C LEU A 229 21.82 -18.94 13.24
N THR A 230 22.45 -18.31 12.26
CA THR A 230 22.88 -16.91 12.38
C THR A 230 21.72 -15.92 12.19
N ALA A 231 21.74 -14.83 12.95
CA ALA A 231 20.83 -13.69 12.82
C ALA A 231 21.14 -12.86 11.55
N SER A 232 20.37 -11.79 11.31
CA SER A 232 20.56 -10.86 10.18
C SER A 232 21.95 -10.19 10.17
N ASP A 233 22.51 -9.91 11.35
CA ASP A 233 23.85 -9.36 11.54
C ASP A 233 24.97 -10.42 11.50
N GLY A 234 24.64 -11.66 11.11
CA GLY A 234 25.55 -12.80 11.02
C GLY A 234 25.96 -13.40 12.36
N SER A 235 25.48 -12.87 13.50
CA SER A 235 25.82 -13.40 14.83
C SER A 235 25.12 -14.72 15.13
N TYR A 236 25.74 -15.56 15.95
CA TYR A 236 25.13 -16.77 16.49
C TYR A 236 25.56 -17.03 17.94
N ASN A 237 24.71 -17.77 18.66
CA ASN A 237 25.01 -18.35 19.96
C ASN A 237 24.56 -19.81 19.95
N LEU A 238 25.49 -20.73 20.20
CA LEU A 238 25.25 -22.17 20.27
C LEU A 238 25.55 -22.66 21.69
N ILE A 239 24.48 -23.05 22.38
CA ILE A 239 24.53 -23.68 23.70
C ILE A 239 25.05 -25.10 23.56
N VAL A 240 25.99 -25.50 24.43
CA VAL A 240 26.64 -26.82 24.44
C VAL A 240 26.38 -27.52 25.78
N ILE A 241 25.44 -28.46 25.78
CA ILE A 241 25.07 -29.27 26.95
C ILE A 241 26.06 -30.43 27.19
N ASP A 242 26.54 -31.08 26.12
CA ASP A 242 27.46 -32.22 26.21
C ASP A 242 28.90 -31.79 25.93
N GLY A 243 29.76 -31.87 26.95
CA GLY A 243 31.14 -31.40 26.86
C GLY A 243 32.10 -32.27 26.06
N GLY A 244 33.15 -31.64 25.54
CA GLY A 244 34.28 -32.31 24.91
C GLY A 244 34.89 -31.52 23.76
N SER A 245 35.86 -32.13 23.08
CA SER A 245 36.40 -31.64 21.81
C SER A 245 35.68 -32.32 20.65
N ASP A 246 35.21 -31.55 19.68
CA ASP A 246 34.52 -32.06 18.49
C ASP A 246 34.57 -31.06 17.31
N GLN A 247 34.06 -31.46 16.15
CA GLN A 247 33.97 -30.57 14.99
C GLN A 247 32.78 -29.60 15.13
N VAL A 248 33.05 -28.30 14.97
CA VAL A 248 32.06 -27.31 14.57
C VAL A 248 31.99 -27.30 13.05
N THR A 249 30.79 -27.45 12.49
CA THR A 249 30.51 -27.28 11.06
C THR A 249 29.64 -26.04 10.85
N VAL A 250 30.04 -25.15 9.94
CA VAL A 250 29.25 -23.99 9.52
C VAL A 250 28.92 -24.11 8.03
N SER A 251 27.63 -24.04 7.69
CA SER A 251 27.15 -24.23 6.31
C SER A 251 26.04 -23.27 5.92
N LYS A 252 25.98 -22.92 4.63
CA LYS A 252 24.93 -22.12 4.00
C LYS A 252 24.81 -22.57 2.55
N SER A 253 23.59 -22.67 2.00
CA SER A 253 23.41 -22.96 0.58
C SER A 253 24.08 -21.89 -0.28
N GLY A 254 24.83 -22.29 -1.31
CA GLY A 254 25.65 -21.39 -2.12
C GLY A 254 27.03 -21.07 -1.52
N TYR A 255 27.41 -21.70 -0.41
CA TYR A 255 28.73 -21.54 0.22
C TYR A 255 29.41 -22.89 0.53
N ASN A 256 30.72 -22.94 0.27
CA ASN A 256 31.58 -23.99 0.79
C ASN A 256 31.49 -24.03 2.32
N SER A 257 31.24 -25.21 2.88
CA SER A 257 31.11 -25.38 4.34
C SER A 257 32.48 -25.29 5.03
N TYR A 258 32.50 -24.70 6.22
CA TYR A 258 33.66 -24.58 7.09
C TYR A 258 33.61 -25.64 8.20
N THR A 259 34.75 -26.24 8.54
CA THR A 259 34.88 -27.19 9.65
C THR A 259 36.14 -26.91 10.47
N ASP A 260 36.01 -26.97 11.80
CA ASP A 260 37.13 -26.76 12.74
C ASP A 260 36.89 -27.51 14.06
N TYR A 261 37.94 -27.80 14.83
CA TYR A 261 37.83 -28.51 16.10
C TYR A 261 37.77 -27.54 17.28
N VAL A 262 36.68 -27.60 18.04
CA VAL A 262 36.46 -26.78 19.24
C VAL A 262 36.27 -27.66 20.45
N THR A 263 36.80 -27.21 21.59
CA THR A 263 36.54 -27.81 22.90
C THR A 263 35.57 -26.92 23.66
N ALA A 264 34.35 -27.39 23.88
CA ALA A 264 33.27 -26.64 24.53
C ALA A 264 32.41 -27.56 25.42
N GLY A 265 31.66 -26.97 26.35
CA GLY A 265 30.73 -27.68 27.23
C GLY A 265 30.75 -27.19 28.68
N PRO A 266 30.10 -27.93 29.59
CA PRO A 266 30.03 -27.56 30.99
C PRO A 266 31.38 -27.36 31.68
N GLY A 267 31.48 -26.29 32.45
CA GLY A 267 32.72 -25.87 33.12
C GLY A 267 33.82 -25.33 32.20
N ILE A 268 33.59 -25.26 30.88
CA ILE A 268 34.55 -24.72 29.91
C ILE A 268 34.20 -23.25 29.62
N ALA A 269 35.23 -22.39 29.55
CA ALA A 269 35.03 -20.98 29.23
C ALA A 269 34.37 -20.81 27.83
N PRO A 270 33.50 -19.80 27.64
CA PRO A 270 32.87 -19.53 26.35
C PRO A 270 33.89 -19.38 25.22
N VAL A 271 33.60 -20.03 24.09
CA VAL A 271 34.44 -19.99 22.89
C VAL A 271 33.86 -18.97 21.91
N THR A 272 34.69 -18.02 21.47
CA THR A 272 34.35 -17.15 20.34
C THR A 272 34.98 -17.68 19.05
N LEU A 273 34.16 -17.98 18.05
CA LEU A 273 34.56 -18.49 16.74
C LEU A 273 33.91 -17.63 15.65
N ASN A 274 34.71 -16.82 14.96
CA ASN A 274 34.25 -16.07 13.79
C ASN A 274 34.65 -16.84 12.52
N VAL A 275 33.70 -17.01 11.60
CA VAL A 275 33.87 -17.85 10.40
C VAL A 275 33.62 -17.01 9.15
N GLN A 276 34.52 -17.13 8.17
CA GLN A 276 34.31 -16.57 6.84
C GLN A 276 34.03 -17.70 5.85
N LEU A 277 32.80 -17.76 5.32
CA LEU A 277 32.45 -18.74 4.29
C LEU A 277 32.84 -18.22 2.90
N GLN A 278 33.32 -19.11 2.05
CA GLN A 278 33.59 -18.82 0.65
C GLN A 278 32.43 -19.35 -0.19
N PRO A 279 31.88 -18.60 -1.17
CA PRO A 279 30.86 -19.10 -2.08
C PRO A 279 31.23 -20.45 -2.72
N GLU A 280 30.23 -21.31 -2.94
CA GLU A 280 30.40 -22.73 -3.33
C GLU A 280 30.85 -22.86 -4.79
N SER A 281 30.27 -22.05 -5.66
CA SER A 281 30.85 -21.73 -6.96
C SER A 281 31.89 -20.63 -6.78
N GLU A 282 33.02 -20.76 -7.49
CA GLU A 282 33.64 -19.56 -8.05
C GLU A 282 32.65 -19.01 -9.08
N LEU A 283 31.71 -18.18 -8.62
CA LEU A 283 30.99 -17.27 -9.50
C LEU A 283 32.06 -16.35 -10.11
N SER A 284 32.49 -16.74 -11.31
CA SER A 284 33.44 -15.96 -12.09
C SER A 284 32.91 -14.56 -12.35
N CYS A 285 31.61 -14.34 -12.20
CA CYS A 285 30.94 -13.07 -12.29
C CYS A 285 29.80 -12.92 -11.26
N TYR A 286 29.72 -11.76 -10.62
CA TYR A 286 28.67 -11.34 -9.70
C TYR A 286 28.41 -9.83 -9.85
N ASP A 287 27.15 -9.44 -9.87
CA ASP A 287 26.71 -8.06 -10.07
C ASP A 287 25.63 -7.69 -9.04
N THR A 288 25.80 -6.55 -8.37
CA THR A 288 25.10 -6.25 -7.11
C THR A 288 23.64 -5.84 -7.26
N ASP A 289 23.23 -5.37 -8.44
CA ASP A 289 21.84 -5.03 -8.78
C ASP A 289 21.22 -5.97 -9.83
N GLN A 290 21.96 -7.04 -10.15
CA GLN A 290 21.50 -8.25 -10.85
C GLN A 290 21.07 -8.02 -12.30
N GLY A 291 21.87 -7.27 -13.09
CA GLY A 291 21.75 -7.24 -14.55
C GLY A 291 21.67 -5.83 -15.12
N GLU A 292 20.81 -5.65 -16.14
CA GLU A 292 20.61 -4.35 -16.82
C GLU A 292 19.69 -3.41 -16.03
N ASN A 293 20.10 -3.03 -14.81
CA ASN A 293 19.29 -2.27 -13.85
C ASN A 293 19.72 -0.80 -13.65
N LYS A 294 19.68 -0.01 -14.71
CA LYS A 294 19.94 1.45 -14.72
C LYS A 294 19.29 2.32 -13.62
N LEU A 295 18.31 1.84 -12.85
CA LEU A 295 17.68 2.58 -11.75
C LEU A 295 18.38 2.36 -10.41
N ILE A 296 19.15 1.28 -10.28
CA ILE A 296 20.02 0.99 -9.15
C ILE A 296 21.47 1.28 -9.61
N LYS A 297 22.42 1.26 -8.67
CA LYS A 297 23.84 1.44 -8.95
C LYS A 297 24.57 0.12 -8.76
N GLY A 298 24.77 -0.61 -9.84
CA GLY A 298 25.49 -1.88 -9.89
C GLY A 298 26.98 -1.75 -9.58
N THR A 299 27.57 -2.89 -9.23
CA THR A 299 29.01 -3.07 -9.07
C THR A 299 29.35 -4.51 -9.39
N LEU A 300 30.03 -4.65 -10.51
CA LEU A 300 30.46 -5.92 -11.04
C LEU A 300 31.77 -6.40 -10.40
N TYR A 301 31.76 -7.65 -9.96
CA TYR A 301 32.91 -8.41 -9.48
C TYR A 301 33.13 -9.62 -10.37
N ILE A 302 34.38 -9.87 -10.78
CA ILE A 302 34.78 -11.08 -11.50
C ILE A 302 35.75 -11.86 -10.62
N GLY A 303 35.39 -13.07 -10.19
CA GLY A 303 36.19 -13.88 -9.26
C GLY A 303 36.50 -13.12 -7.95
N GLY A 304 35.55 -12.34 -7.44
CA GLY A 304 35.71 -11.45 -6.29
C GLY A 304 36.51 -10.15 -6.55
N VAL A 305 37.08 -9.96 -7.74
CA VAL A 305 37.79 -8.73 -8.12
C VAL A 305 36.82 -7.74 -8.76
N LYS A 306 36.63 -6.58 -8.13
CA LYS A 306 35.82 -5.48 -8.67
C LYS A 306 36.33 -5.06 -10.06
N LYS A 307 35.46 -5.12 -11.07
CA LYS A 307 35.71 -4.67 -12.45
C LYS A 307 35.21 -3.26 -12.71
N GLY A 308 34.03 -2.92 -12.17
CA GLY A 308 33.40 -1.64 -12.40
C GLY A 308 32.29 -1.36 -11.40
N THR A 309 31.82 -0.13 -11.40
CA THR A 309 30.62 0.35 -10.71
C THR A 309 29.92 1.26 -11.69
N ASP A 310 28.60 1.23 -11.67
CA ASP A 310 27.81 2.02 -12.60
C ASP A 310 28.08 3.52 -12.41
N SER A 311 28.07 4.21 -13.54
CA SER A 311 28.62 5.56 -13.65
C SER A 311 27.91 6.32 -14.75
N CYS A 312 27.75 7.64 -14.60
CA CYS A 312 27.08 8.42 -15.64
C CYS A 312 27.96 8.56 -16.87
N ALA A 313 27.51 8.00 -17.99
CA ALA A 313 28.12 8.23 -19.31
C ALA A 313 27.78 9.63 -19.84
N SER A 314 26.60 10.14 -19.47
CA SER A 314 26.15 11.52 -19.69
C SER A 314 25.08 11.86 -18.63
N THR A 315 24.54 13.09 -18.65
CA THR A 315 23.39 13.47 -17.82
C THR A 315 22.10 12.70 -18.15
N THR A 316 22.04 11.94 -19.26
CA THR A 316 20.83 11.21 -19.68
C THR A 316 21.08 9.71 -19.92
N SER A 317 22.25 9.19 -19.51
CA SER A 317 22.62 7.80 -19.75
C SER A 317 23.61 7.24 -18.72
N VAL A 318 23.31 6.04 -18.22
CA VAL A 318 24.18 5.24 -17.33
C VAL A 318 25.12 4.37 -18.18
N ARG A 319 26.39 4.30 -17.78
CA ARG A 319 27.32 3.22 -18.12
C ARG A 319 27.17 2.14 -17.05
N GLU A 320 26.75 0.98 -17.49
CA GLU A 320 26.27 -0.12 -16.66
C GLU A 320 27.20 -1.34 -16.83
N TYR A 321 27.55 -2.00 -15.73
CA TYR A 321 28.50 -3.12 -15.71
C TYR A 321 27.78 -4.44 -15.41
N VAL A 322 27.31 -5.08 -16.47
CA VAL A 322 26.39 -6.21 -16.40
C VAL A 322 27.13 -7.55 -16.38
N CYS A 323 26.71 -8.44 -15.51
CA CYS A 323 27.20 -9.83 -15.51
C CYS A 323 26.70 -10.62 -16.73
N ASP A 324 27.60 -11.17 -17.55
CA ASP A 324 27.23 -11.87 -18.79
C ASP A 324 28.21 -13.00 -19.13
N LEU A 325 27.90 -14.19 -18.60
CA LEU A 325 28.61 -15.45 -18.80
C LEU A 325 28.58 -15.98 -20.25
N SER A 326 27.88 -15.30 -21.18
CA SER A 326 27.93 -15.64 -22.61
C SER A 326 29.11 -14.98 -23.34
N THR A 327 29.76 -14.00 -22.70
CA THR A 327 30.91 -13.28 -23.25
C THR A 327 32.24 -13.91 -22.85
N ALA A 328 33.28 -13.70 -23.65
CA ALA A 328 34.63 -14.22 -23.36
C ALA A 328 35.34 -13.54 -22.16
N GLU A 329 34.75 -12.48 -21.58
CA GLU A 329 35.24 -11.84 -20.35
C GLU A 329 34.33 -12.11 -19.13
N ASP A 330 33.24 -12.87 -19.29
CA ASP A 330 32.15 -13.09 -18.32
C ASP A 330 31.35 -11.83 -17.93
N TYR A 331 31.53 -10.69 -18.62
CA TYR A 331 30.74 -9.47 -18.43
C TYR A 331 30.66 -8.59 -19.68
N VAL A 332 29.71 -7.65 -19.67
CA VAL A 332 29.55 -6.62 -20.69
C VAL A 332 29.36 -5.24 -20.07
N ILE A 333 29.85 -4.19 -20.74
CA ILE A 333 29.60 -2.79 -20.35
C ILE A 333 28.59 -2.20 -21.32
N LYS A 334 27.42 -1.84 -20.82
CA LYS A 334 26.35 -1.23 -21.61
C LYS A 334 26.27 0.28 -21.37
N THR A 335 25.54 0.99 -22.23
CA THR A 335 25.23 2.41 -22.03
C THR A 335 23.75 2.60 -22.27
N LEU A 336 22.98 2.62 -21.18
CA LEU A 336 21.52 2.69 -21.20
C LEU A 336 21.05 4.13 -21.09
N SER A 337 20.05 4.51 -21.88
CA SER A 337 19.38 5.80 -21.75
C SER A 337 18.43 5.79 -20.54
N CYS A 338 18.45 6.87 -19.75
CA CYS A 338 17.51 7.07 -18.67
C CYS A 338 16.07 7.28 -19.17
N GLY A 339 15.91 7.81 -20.39
CA GLY A 339 14.61 8.16 -20.96
C GLY A 339 14.12 9.54 -20.52
N THR A 340 12.96 9.94 -21.04
CA THR A 340 12.38 11.26 -20.77
C THR A 340 12.05 11.44 -19.29
N GLY A 341 12.47 12.56 -18.70
CA GLY A 341 12.17 12.92 -17.30
C GLY A 341 13.09 12.30 -16.25
N TYR A 342 14.10 11.53 -16.66
CA TYR A 342 15.13 10.98 -15.78
C TYR A 342 16.51 11.52 -16.18
N GLU A 343 17.34 11.85 -15.19
CA GLU A 343 18.74 12.23 -15.38
C GLU A 343 19.67 11.25 -14.65
N CYS A 344 20.86 11.02 -15.18
CA CYS A 344 21.84 10.19 -14.49
C CYS A 344 22.50 10.97 -13.37
N SER A 345 22.43 10.44 -12.14
CA SER A 345 23.11 10.94 -10.97
C SER A 345 23.75 9.80 -10.19
N ASP A 346 24.99 10.01 -9.73
CA ASP A 346 25.80 9.01 -9.02
C ASP A 346 25.90 7.62 -9.70
N GLY A 347 25.72 7.55 -11.01
CA GLY A 347 25.81 6.30 -11.77
C GLY A 347 24.52 5.50 -11.92
N ARG A 348 23.38 6.04 -11.48
CA ARG A 348 22.04 5.50 -11.77
C ARG A 348 21.14 6.57 -12.37
N CYS A 349 20.09 6.18 -13.06
CA CYS A 349 19.04 7.08 -13.51
C CYS A 349 18.14 7.43 -12.31
N ILE A 350 18.12 8.71 -11.95
CA ILE A 350 17.17 9.28 -11.00
C ILE A 350 16.15 10.14 -11.76
N ILE A 351 15.04 10.49 -11.13
CA ILE A 351 14.15 11.52 -11.67
C ILE A 351 14.88 12.86 -11.80
N SER A 352 14.62 13.56 -12.91
CA SER A 352 15.23 14.88 -13.11
C SER A 352 14.64 15.91 -12.16
N SER A 353 15.42 16.90 -11.73
CA SER A 353 14.92 17.98 -10.86
C SER A 353 13.76 18.82 -11.44
N GLU A 354 13.48 18.70 -12.75
CA GLU A 354 12.32 19.31 -13.42
C GLU A 354 11.08 18.40 -13.50
N ALA A 355 11.19 17.13 -13.08
CA ALA A 355 10.14 16.13 -13.25
C ALA A 355 9.07 16.20 -12.16
N THR A 356 7.80 16.07 -12.56
CA THR A 356 6.65 16.12 -11.67
C THR A 356 6.14 14.72 -11.34
N CYS A 357 6.08 14.38 -10.06
CA CYS A 357 5.32 13.24 -9.58
C CYS A 357 3.97 13.73 -9.02
N TYR A 358 2.88 13.05 -9.34
CA TYR A 358 1.62 13.19 -8.62
C TYR A 358 0.96 11.83 -8.40
N ASP A 359 0.17 11.78 -7.33
CA ASP A 359 -0.62 10.62 -6.93
C ASP A 359 -2.11 10.97 -6.94
N THR A 360 -2.98 10.02 -7.28
CA THR A 360 -4.41 10.32 -7.53
C THR A 360 -5.27 10.36 -6.28
N ASP A 361 -4.82 9.79 -5.17
CA ASP A 361 -5.53 9.78 -3.89
C ASP A 361 -4.86 10.61 -2.79
N GLY A 362 -3.59 11.00 -2.99
CA GLY A 362 -2.85 11.94 -2.14
C GLY A 362 -1.69 11.34 -1.36
N GLY A 363 -1.25 10.11 -1.67
CA GLY A 363 -0.08 9.47 -1.08
C GLY A 363 -0.47 8.18 -0.36
N GLN A 364 0.04 7.95 0.85
CA GLN A 364 -0.19 6.70 1.59
C GLN A 364 -1.62 6.64 2.20
N THR A 365 -2.65 6.32 1.40
CA THR A 365 -4.08 6.28 1.76
C THR A 365 -4.80 4.93 1.50
N LYS A 366 -4.51 3.92 2.32
CA LYS A 366 -5.00 2.51 2.17
C LYS A 366 -6.50 2.23 1.92
N PHE A 367 -7.39 3.21 2.01
CA PHE A 367 -8.84 3.07 1.77
C PHE A 367 -9.29 3.59 0.40
N THR A 368 -8.44 4.34 -0.30
CA THR A 368 -8.65 4.78 -1.68
C THR A 368 -7.81 3.88 -2.60
N LYS A 369 -8.13 3.87 -3.89
CA LYS A 369 -7.25 3.26 -4.90
C LYS A 369 -6.49 4.37 -5.62
N GLY A 370 -5.23 4.55 -5.26
CA GLY A 370 -4.27 5.47 -5.84
C GLY A 370 -3.65 4.98 -7.15
N SER A 371 -2.79 5.83 -7.71
CA SER A 371 -2.07 5.59 -8.95
C SER A 371 -1.04 6.70 -9.14
N VAL A 372 0.23 6.32 -9.12
CA VAL A 372 1.32 7.28 -9.26
C VAL A 372 1.64 7.55 -10.73
N TYR A 373 1.76 8.83 -11.05
CA TYR A 373 2.18 9.33 -12.35
C TYR A 373 3.48 10.13 -12.18
N VAL A 374 4.45 9.83 -13.05
CA VAL A 374 5.70 10.57 -13.16
C VAL A 374 5.77 11.15 -14.57
N ASN A 375 5.82 12.47 -14.68
CA ASN A 375 5.80 13.21 -15.95
C ASN A 375 4.62 12.77 -16.84
N ASP A 376 3.42 12.74 -16.26
CA ASP A 376 2.16 12.27 -16.87
C ASP A 376 2.16 10.81 -17.35
N VAL A 377 3.24 10.05 -17.12
CA VAL A 377 3.31 8.60 -17.39
C VAL A 377 2.94 7.84 -16.13
N LYS A 378 1.85 7.08 -16.21
CA LYS A 378 1.42 6.16 -15.15
C LYS A 378 2.51 5.13 -14.86
N LYS A 379 2.94 5.03 -13.59
CA LYS A 379 4.00 4.13 -13.14
C LYS A 379 3.48 2.93 -12.38
N ALA A 380 2.54 3.17 -11.47
CA ALA A 380 1.98 2.15 -10.60
C ALA A 380 0.51 2.44 -10.27
N THR A 381 -0.13 1.44 -9.65
CA THR A 381 -1.49 1.48 -9.12
C THR A 381 -1.52 0.56 -7.93
N ASP A 382 -2.26 0.94 -6.91
CA ASP A 382 -2.38 0.13 -5.71
C ASP A 382 -2.98 -1.23 -6.02
N ALA A 383 -2.45 -2.24 -5.36
CA ALA A 383 -2.68 -3.63 -5.69
C ALA A 383 -2.72 -4.48 -4.44
N CYS A 384 -3.70 -5.38 -4.35
CA CYS A 384 -3.75 -6.36 -3.28
C CYS A 384 -2.70 -7.44 -3.53
N ILE A 385 -1.79 -7.62 -2.58
CA ILE A 385 -0.76 -8.67 -2.60
C ILE A 385 -1.09 -9.82 -1.63
N GLY A 386 -2.16 -9.68 -0.85
CA GLY A 386 -2.81 -10.72 -0.05
C GLY A 386 -4.21 -10.26 0.36
N SER A 387 -5.04 -11.17 0.90
CA SER A 387 -6.42 -10.87 1.27
C SER A 387 -6.59 -9.76 2.32
N THR A 388 -5.56 -9.47 3.11
CA THR A 388 -5.53 -8.37 4.09
C THR A 388 -4.32 -7.44 3.90
N THR A 389 -3.59 -7.56 2.79
CA THR A 389 -2.34 -6.83 2.55
C THR A 389 -2.41 -6.05 1.23
N LEU A 390 -2.38 -4.73 1.36
CA LEU A 390 -2.34 -3.78 0.25
C LEU A 390 -0.89 -3.42 -0.06
N ARG A 391 -0.52 -3.38 -1.35
CA ARG A 391 0.66 -2.69 -1.84
C ARG A 391 0.22 -1.31 -2.31
N GLU A 392 0.54 -0.32 -1.50
CA GLU A 392 0.38 1.10 -1.76
C GLU A 392 1.53 1.58 -2.65
N TYR A 393 1.29 2.50 -3.57
CA TYR A 393 2.32 3.23 -4.32
C TYR A 393 2.09 4.73 -4.18
N PHE A 394 3.14 5.46 -3.85
CA PHE A 394 3.07 6.89 -3.59
C PHE A 394 4.29 7.64 -4.15
N CYS A 395 4.13 8.93 -4.42
CA CYS A 395 5.26 9.78 -4.81
C CYS A 395 6.28 9.92 -3.67
N ASP A 396 7.54 9.59 -3.94
CA ASP A 396 8.66 9.75 -3.01
C ASP A 396 9.88 10.29 -3.75
N SER A 397 10.20 11.57 -3.52
CA SER A 397 11.37 12.23 -4.11
C SER A 397 12.73 11.69 -3.64
N SER A 398 12.76 10.84 -2.60
CA SER A 398 13.97 10.18 -2.12
C SER A 398 14.28 8.87 -2.85
N ASP A 399 13.26 8.24 -3.45
CA ASP A 399 13.46 7.07 -4.31
C ASP A 399 14.01 7.49 -5.69
N PRO A 400 15.00 6.77 -6.28
CA PRO A 400 15.50 7.03 -7.63
C PRO A 400 14.42 7.04 -8.73
N ALA A 401 13.40 6.19 -8.61
CA ALA A 401 12.26 6.14 -9.50
C ALA A 401 11.24 7.28 -9.27
N GLY A 402 11.38 8.03 -8.16
CA GLY A 402 10.57 9.14 -7.65
C GLY A 402 9.17 8.77 -7.16
N TYR A 403 8.93 7.47 -7.04
CA TYR A 403 7.79 6.88 -6.37
C TYR A 403 8.31 5.61 -5.68
N ASP A 404 7.77 5.32 -4.50
CA ASP A 404 8.02 4.06 -3.79
C ASP A 404 6.68 3.29 -3.70
N GLY A 405 6.73 2.06 -3.22
CA GLY A 405 5.53 1.36 -2.79
C GLY A 405 5.73 0.58 -1.50
N MET A 406 4.87 0.82 -0.52
CA MET A 406 4.88 0.18 0.79
C MET A 406 3.80 -0.91 0.88
N SER A 407 4.08 -1.99 1.61
CA SER A 407 3.07 -2.99 1.97
C SER A 407 2.41 -2.60 3.29
N MET A 408 1.08 -2.46 3.30
CA MET A 408 0.28 -2.13 4.48
C MET A 408 -0.74 -3.21 4.80
N SER A 409 -1.02 -3.41 6.10
CA SER A 409 -2.13 -4.25 6.55
C SER A 409 -3.44 -3.45 6.55
N CYS A 410 -4.50 -4.05 6.02
CA CYS A 410 -5.84 -3.50 6.09
C CYS A 410 -6.35 -3.41 7.54
N GLY A 411 -5.96 -4.35 8.39
CA GLY A 411 -6.38 -4.44 9.79
C GLY A 411 -7.67 -5.26 9.98
N ASP A 412 -8.04 -5.49 11.23
CA ASP A 412 -9.19 -6.34 11.57
C ASP A 412 -10.50 -5.80 11.02
N GLY A 413 -11.30 -6.67 10.40
CA GLY A 413 -12.57 -6.31 9.75
C GLY A 413 -12.42 -5.65 8.37
N TYR A 414 -11.23 -5.65 7.77
CA TYR A 414 -11.01 -5.15 6.41
C TYR A 414 -10.21 -6.15 5.55
N GLU A 415 -10.73 -6.42 4.36
CA GLU A 415 -10.05 -7.17 3.30
C GLU A 415 -9.47 -6.21 2.24
N CYS A 416 -8.42 -6.62 1.55
CA CYS A 416 -7.93 -5.91 0.38
C CYS A 416 -8.69 -6.38 -0.87
N VAL A 417 -9.45 -5.47 -1.48
CA VAL A 417 -10.23 -5.72 -2.69
C VAL A 417 -9.97 -4.60 -3.69
N ASP A 418 -9.66 -4.96 -4.94
CA ASP A 418 -9.44 -4.01 -6.04
C ASP A 418 -8.37 -2.94 -5.75
N GLY A 419 -7.31 -3.30 -5.01
CA GLY A 419 -6.22 -2.37 -4.70
C GLY A 419 -6.59 -1.30 -3.68
N ARG A 420 -7.52 -1.60 -2.76
CA ARG A 420 -7.78 -0.79 -1.56
C ARG A 420 -8.31 -1.68 -0.43
N CYS A 421 -8.19 -1.23 0.81
CA CYS A 421 -8.82 -1.89 1.94
C CYS A 421 -10.31 -1.55 1.98
N LYS A 422 -11.17 -2.57 1.89
CA LYS A 422 -12.62 -2.51 2.02
C LYS A 422 -13.04 -3.25 3.30
N ALA A 423 -14.12 -2.85 3.95
CA ALA A 423 -14.65 -3.63 5.07
C ALA A 423 -14.97 -5.06 4.62
N ASP A 424 -14.58 -6.05 5.42
CA ASP A 424 -14.86 -7.47 5.17
C ASP A 424 -16.33 -7.77 5.53
N VAL A 425 -17.19 -7.68 4.51
CA VAL A 425 -18.63 -7.88 4.65
C VAL A 425 -18.98 -9.38 4.72
N THR A 426 -18.02 -10.30 4.53
CA THR A 426 -18.31 -11.74 4.43
C THR A 426 -18.73 -12.39 5.76
N THR A 427 -18.67 -11.66 6.88
CA THR A 427 -19.11 -12.10 8.21
C THR A 427 -20.23 -11.25 8.83
N LEU A 428 -20.80 -10.30 8.08
CA LEU A 428 -21.83 -9.39 8.58
C LEU A 428 -23.23 -9.99 8.39
N VAL A 429 -23.69 -10.82 9.34
CA VAL A 429 -25.08 -11.31 9.33
C VAL A 429 -26.00 -10.20 9.82
N CYS A 430 -26.63 -9.51 8.87
CA CYS A 430 -27.74 -8.60 9.14
C CYS A 430 -29.05 -9.40 9.22
N GLU A 431 -29.73 -9.31 10.37
CA GLU A 431 -31.09 -9.82 10.56
C GLU A 431 -32.05 -8.63 10.72
N ASP A 432 -33.06 -8.60 9.87
CA ASP A 432 -34.17 -7.65 9.94
C ASP A 432 -35.40 -8.36 10.54
N THR A 433 -35.98 -7.82 11.60
CA THR A 433 -37.04 -8.52 12.35
C THR A 433 -38.44 -8.42 11.74
N ASP A 434 -38.68 -7.55 10.76
CA ASP A 434 -39.95 -7.48 10.02
C ASP A 434 -39.85 -7.98 8.57
N GLY A 435 -38.64 -8.05 8.01
CA GLY A 435 -38.36 -8.57 6.67
C GLY A 435 -38.07 -7.51 5.60
N GLY A 436 -37.77 -6.25 5.98
CA GLY A 436 -37.22 -5.25 5.07
C GLY A 436 -37.90 -3.89 5.22
N GLN A 437 -38.50 -3.38 4.14
CA GLN A 437 -39.23 -2.10 4.18
C GLN A 437 -40.72 -2.33 4.52
N VAL A 438 -41.01 -2.69 5.78
CA VAL A 438 -42.36 -3.05 6.27
C VAL A 438 -42.97 -1.98 7.19
N TYR A 439 -43.32 -0.83 6.62
CA TYR A 439 -43.87 0.37 7.30
C TYR A 439 -45.00 0.20 8.35
N TYR A 440 -45.68 -0.94 8.43
CA TYR A 440 -46.87 -1.18 9.28
C TYR A 440 -46.63 -2.23 10.38
N THR A 441 -45.38 -2.62 10.61
CA THR A 441 -44.99 -3.52 11.70
C THR A 441 -43.63 -3.08 12.17
N LYS A 442 -43.46 -2.80 13.45
CA LYS A 442 -42.18 -2.30 13.96
C LYS A 442 -41.01 -3.29 13.73
N GLY A 443 -40.06 -2.91 12.90
CA GLY A 443 -38.79 -3.58 12.65
C GLY A 443 -37.64 -3.20 13.57
N SER A 444 -36.56 -3.98 13.45
CA SER A 444 -35.27 -3.76 14.11
C SER A 444 -34.16 -4.51 13.42
N ILE A 445 -33.01 -3.84 13.28
CA ILE A 445 -31.80 -4.40 12.68
C ILE A 445 -30.90 -4.96 13.77
N LYS A 446 -30.58 -6.25 13.66
CA LYS A 446 -29.50 -6.89 14.41
C LYS A 446 -28.33 -7.14 13.47
N ILE A 447 -27.13 -6.86 13.95
CA ILE A 447 -25.89 -7.33 13.34
C ILE A 447 -25.20 -8.21 14.37
N ASN A 448 -24.95 -9.47 14.00
CA ASN A 448 -24.32 -10.46 14.88
C ASN A 448 -24.99 -10.51 16.26
N ASP A 449 -26.32 -10.72 16.26
CA ASP A 449 -27.24 -10.72 17.42
C ASP A 449 -27.34 -9.41 18.23
N VAL A 450 -26.64 -8.34 17.85
CA VAL A 450 -26.69 -7.04 18.52
C VAL A 450 -27.60 -6.06 17.77
N VAL A 451 -28.70 -5.63 18.41
CA VAL A 451 -29.58 -4.58 17.88
C VAL A 451 -28.78 -3.29 17.64
N LYS A 452 -28.76 -2.82 16.39
CA LYS A 452 -28.09 -1.59 15.95
C LYS A 452 -29.06 -0.44 15.74
N ALA A 453 -30.21 -0.74 15.15
CA ALA A 453 -31.27 0.22 14.84
C ALA A 453 -32.64 -0.42 15.06
N GLN A 454 -33.66 0.43 15.16
CA GLN A 454 -35.07 0.03 15.29
C GLN A 454 -35.94 1.14 14.71
N ASP A 455 -37.11 0.77 14.24
CA ASP A 455 -38.02 1.74 13.62
C ASP A 455 -38.53 2.76 14.63
N ALA A 456 -38.64 3.99 14.14
CA ALA A 456 -38.89 5.15 14.98
C ALA A 456 -39.73 6.20 14.26
N CYS A 457 -40.80 6.65 14.91
CA CYS A 457 -41.52 7.84 14.49
C CYS A 457 -40.65 9.08 14.76
N ILE A 458 -40.14 9.69 13.70
CA ILE A 458 -39.35 10.93 13.74
C ILE A 458 -40.23 12.20 13.62
N GLY A 459 -41.53 12.02 13.37
CA GLY A 459 -42.56 13.06 13.42
C GLY A 459 -43.96 12.44 13.52
N GLU A 460 -44.99 13.25 13.76
CA GLU A 460 -46.38 12.79 13.98
C GLU A 460 -46.90 11.88 12.85
N ASN A 461 -46.50 12.16 11.61
CA ASN A 461 -46.86 11.39 10.41
C ASN A 461 -45.60 10.86 9.67
N THR A 462 -44.46 10.69 10.33
CA THR A 462 -43.21 10.27 9.66
C THR A 462 -42.50 9.16 10.42
N LEU A 463 -42.49 7.98 9.80
CA LEU A 463 -41.72 6.83 10.21
C LEU A 463 -40.32 6.91 9.59
N ARG A 464 -39.31 6.55 10.37
CA ARG A 464 -38.01 6.10 9.86
C ARG A 464 -37.95 4.59 9.99
N GLU A 465 -37.92 3.94 8.83
CA GLU A 465 -37.64 2.53 8.64
C GLU A 465 -36.13 2.28 8.72
N TYR A 466 -35.70 1.14 9.24
CA TYR A 466 -34.36 0.61 9.05
C TYR A 466 -34.43 -0.80 8.48
N PHE A 467 -33.74 -1.05 7.36
CA PHE A 467 -33.78 -2.32 6.65
C PHE A 467 -32.36 -2.82 6.34
N CYS A 468 -32.16 -4.14 6.26
CA CYS A 468 -30.87 -4.71 5.87
C CYS A 468 -30.54 -4.35 4.40
N ASP A 469 -29.34 -3.81 4.17
CA ASP A 469 -28.83 -3.43 2.85
C ASP A 469 -27.36 -3.84 2.73
N PRO A 470 -27.03 -4.93 2.01
CA PRO A 470 -25.66 -5.40 1.84
C PRO A 470 -24.79 -4.49 0.95
N SER A 471 -25.37 -3.44 0.34
CA SER A 471 -24.63 -2.44 -0.43
C SER A 471 -24.12 -1.27 0.41
N ASP A 472 -24.71 -1.01 1.59
CA ASP A 472 -24.20 -0.01 2.52
C ASP A 472 -22.97 -0.52 3.30
N SER A 473 -22.06 0.41 3.62
CA SER A 473 -20.87 0.17 4.44
C SER A 473 -21.12 -0.40 5.84
N LEU A 474 -22.33 -0.22 6.38
CA LEU A 474 -22.77 -0.72 7.68
C LEU A 474 -23.64 -1.98 7.57
N GLY A 475 -24.02 -2.42 6.36
CA GLY A 475 -24.91 -3.55 6.10
C GLY A 475 -26.41 -3.29 6.31
N TYR A 476 -26.80 -2.05 6.59
CA TYR A 476 -28.19 -1.61 6.72
C TYR A 476 -28.33 -0.13 6.37
N ASP A 477 -29.49 0.26 5.85
CA ASP A 477 -29.84 1.65 5.54
C ASP A 477 -31.17 2.05 6.20
N SER A 478 -31.65 3.28 5.98
CA SER A 478 -32.89 3.80 6.54
C SER A 478 -33.67 4.68 5.56
N LEU A 479 -34.98 4.43 5.45
CA LEU A 479 -35.89 5.22 4.63
C LEU A 479 -36.84 6.04 5.52
N SER A 480 -37.22 7.24 5.07
CA SER A 480 -38.25 8.04 5.75
C SER A 480 -39.59 7.96 5.00
N LYS A 481 -40.60 7.38 5.63
CA LYS A 481 -41.96 7.19 5.09
C LYS A 481 -42.94 8.15 5.74
N THR A 482 -43.77 8.81 4.93
CA THR A 482 -44.94 9.53 5.44
C THR A 482 -46.12 8.57 5.65
N CYS A 483 -46.62 8.46 6.87
CA CYS A 483 -47.78 7.66 7.25
C CYS A 483 -49.07 8.49 7.08
N SER A 484 -50.08 7.95 6.40
CA SER A 484 -51.33 8.69 6.12
C SER A 484 -52.18 8.96 7.36
N ASP A 485 -52.23 8.00 8.29
CA ASP A 485 -53.07 8.05 9.50
C ASP A 485 -52.24 8.32 10.78
N GLY A 486 -50.99 8.74 10.62
CA GLY A 486 -50.03 8.99 11.70
C GLY A 486 -49.04 7.85 11.93
N CYS A 487 -47.98 8.14 12.68
CA CYS A 487 -46.96 7.19 13.12
C CYS A 487 -47.05 7.05 14.65
N SER A 488 -47.00 5.82 15.15
CA SER A 488 -46.94 5.56 16.60
C SER A 488 -45.98 4.41 16.90
N ASN A 489 -45.27 4.47 18.03
CA ASN A 489 -44.35 3.41 18.53
C ASN A 489 -43.20 2.92 17.63
N GLY A 490 -43.07 3.43 16.39
CA GLY A 490 -42.14 2.90 15.39
C GLY A 490 -42.84 2.13 14.26
N GLU A 491 -44.12 2.39 13.99
CA GLU A 491 -44.87 1.83 12.86
C GLU A 491 -45.89 2.86 12.37
N CYS A 492 -46.26 2.82 11.09
CA CYS A 492 -47.38 3.58 10.56
C CYS A 492 -48.70 2.99 11.10
N LEU A 493 -49.61 3.86 11.54
CA LEU A 493 -50.92 3.43 11.97
C LEU A 493 -51.70 2.87 10.77
N PRO A 494 -52.37 1.70 10.90
CA PRO A 494 -53.20 1.15 9.85
C PRO A 494 -54.39 2.07 9.60
N GLN A 495 -54.82 2.17 8.33
CA GLN A 495 -55.94 3.03 7.93
C GLN A 495 -57.17 2.75 8.78
N SER A 496 -57.72 3.79 9.40
CA SER A 496 -58.96 3.68 10.16
C SER A 496 -60.11 3.41 9.19
N THR A 497 -60.55 2.16 9.10
CA THR A 497 -61.70 1.76 8.29
C THR A 497 -63.01 2.23 8.93
N THR A 498 -63.24 3.55 8.94
CA THR A 498 -64.61 4.06 8.87
C THR A 498 -65.18 3.62 7.52
N PRO A 499 -66.30 2.88 7.48
CA PRO A 499 -66.79 2.27 6.24
C PRO A 499 -67.19 3.39 5.25
N PRO A 500 -66.54 3.49 4.08
CA PRO A 500 -66.97 4.37 3.01
C PRO A 500 -68.13 3.72 2.24
N ASP A 501 -69.03 4.55 1.70
CA ASP A 501 -70.12 4.13 0.83
C ASP A 501 -69.63 3.40 -0.43
N GLU A 502 -70.54 2.61 -1.02
CA GLU A 502 -70.38 2.01 -2.35
C GLU A 502 -70.15 3.09 -3.42
N ASP A 503 -68.95 3.19 -4.00
CA ASP A 503 -68.82 3.50 -5.44
C ASP A 503 -67.52 2.99 -6.10
N SER A 504 -67.68 1.97 -6.93
CA SER A 504 -66.99 1.73 -8.21
C SER A 504 -65.55 2.24 -8.44
N SER A 505 -64.57 1.35 -8.33
CA SER A 505 -63.75 0.98 -9.51
C SER A 505 -63.02 -0.36 -9.32
N ASP A 506 -63.48 -1.41 -9.99
CA ASP A 506 -62.77 -2.70 -10.07
C ASP A 506 -61.51 -2.56 -10.93
N THR A 507 -60.33 -2.51 -10.30
CA THR A 507 -59.04 -2.77 -10.94
C THR A 507 -58.51 -4.11 -10.45
N LEU A 508 -58.41 -5.09 -11.35
CA LEU A 508 -57.84 -6.39 -11.06
C LEU A 508 -56.31 -6.29 -11.18
N ASN A 509 -55.57 -6.70 -10.16
CA ASN A 509 -54.12 -6.82 -10.26
C ASN A 509 -53.76 -8.17 -10.88
N CYS A 510 -52.92 -8.13 -11.91
CA CYS A 510 -52.43 -9.31 -12.61
C CYS A 510 -50.90 -9.39 -12.47
N TYR A 511 -50.38 -10.60 -12.33
CA TYR A 511 -48.98 -10.87 -12.02
C TYR A 511 -48.31 -11.56 -13.22
N THR A 512 -47.08 -11.16 -13.52
CA THR A 512 -46.19 -11.82 -14.48
C THR A 512 -44.75 -11.80 -13.95
N CYS A 513 -43.84 -12.54 -14.58
CA CYS A 513 -42.41 -12.53 -14.25
C CYS A 513 -41.65 -11.75 -15.32
N ASP A 514 -40.69 -10.92 -14.90
CA ASP A 514 -39.67 -10.31 -15.74
C ASP A 514 -38.30 -10.75 -15.20
N GLY A 515 -37.76 -11.82 -15.79
CA GLY A 515 -36.64 -12.56 -15.19
C GLY A 515 -37.01 -13.13 -13.81
N PRO A 516 -36.17 -12.91 -12.77
CA PRO A 516 -36.44 -13.42 -11.41
C PRO A 516 -37.48 -12.62 -10.64
N ASP A 517 -37.90 -11.45 -11.14
CA ASP A 517 -38.73 -10.48 -10.42
C ASP A 517 -40.21 -10.55 -10.84
N MET A 518 -41.12 -10.46 -9.87
CA MET A 518 -42.56 -10.45 -10.11
C MET A 518 -43.06 -9.03 -10.39
N VAL A 519 -43.67 -8.83 -11.56
CA VAL A 519 -44.23 -7.55 -12.02
C VAL A 519 -45.75 -7.55 -11.87
N ILE A 520 -46.28 -6.50 -11.24
CA ILE A 520 -47.73 -6.28 -11.08
C ILE A 520 -48.25 -5.35 -12.17
N VAL A 521 -49.21 -5.82 -12.96
CA VAL A 521 -49.92 -5.06 -13.99
C VAL A 521 -51.38 -4.90 -13.58
N PRO A 522 -51.82 -3.70 -13.13
CA PRO A 522 -53.23 -3.44 -12.86
C PRO A 522 -54.01 -3.33 -14.18
N VAL A 523 -55.08 -4.11 -14.32
CA VAL A 523 -55.97 -4.10 -15.49
C VAL A 523 -57.39 -3.70 -15.10
N THR A 524 -58.09 -3.04 -16.03
CA THR A 524 -59.50 -2.67 -15.91
C THR A 524 -60.46 -3.74 -16.45
N SER A 525 -59.96 -4.98 -16.64
CA SER A 525 -60.71 -6.15 -17.08
C SER A 525 -60.98 -7.10 -15.90
N GLN A 526 -62.12 -7.81 -15.94
CA GLN A 526 -62.46 -8.83 -14.94
C GLN A 526 -61.62 -10.12 -15.03
N THR A 527 -60.73 -10.22 -16.01
CA THR A 527 -59.80 -11.34 -16.21
C THR A 527 -58.43 -10.81 -16.64
N CYS A 528 -57.37 -11.50 -16.23
CA CYS A 528 -56.02 -11.16 -16.66
C CYS A 528 -55.78 -11.47 -18.15
N PRO A 529 -54.86 -10.75 -18.82
CA PRO A 529 -54.44 -11.09 -20.18
C PRO A 529 -53.76 -12.48 -20.23
N PHE A 530 -53.68 -13.07 -21.42
CA PHE A 530 -52.97 -14.34 -21.61
C PHE A 530 -51.49 -14.19 -21.21
N GLY A 531 -50.96 -15.14 -20.43
CA GLY A 531 -49.62 -15.05 -19.83
C GLY A 531 -49.54 -14.35 -18.45
N TYR A 532 -50.67 -13.93 -17.86
CA TYR A 532 -50.73 -13.28 -16.55
C TYR A 532 -51.64 -14.02 -15.57
N SER A 533 -51.19 -14.14 -14.32
CA SER A 533 -51.93 -14.75 -13.21
C SER A 533 -52.75 -13.72 -12.42
N ASN A 534 -53.86 -14.14 -11.81
CA ASN A 534 -54.61 -13.36 -10.83
C ASN A 534 -54.17 -13.62 -9.37
N GLU A 535 -53.21 -14.53 -9.17
CA GLU A 535 -52.53 -14.80 -7.89
C GLU A 535 -51.02 -14.53 -8.03
N PRO A 536 -50.31 -14.10 -6.96
CA PRO A 536 -48.87 -13.88 -6.99
C PRO A 536 -48.08 -15.11 -7.46
N LEU A 537 -47.03 -14.88 -8.26
CA LEU A 537 -46.18 -15.92 -8.83
C LEU A 537 -44.84 -15.99 -8.09
N ASP A 538 -44.34 -17.18 -7.77
CA ASP A 538 -42.95 -17.38 -7.37
C ASP A 538 -42.08 -17.54 -8.62
N CYS A 539 -41.53 -16.42 -9.10
CA CYS A 539 -40.72 -16.37 -10.30
C CYS A 539 -39.38 -17.12 -10.19
N LYS A 540 -38.99 -17.63 -9.01
CA LYS A 540 -37.78 -18.46 -8.84
C LYS A 540 -38.01 -19.93 -9.19
N GLU A 541 -39.26 -20.41 -9.19
CA GLU A 541 -39.61 -21.78 -9.54
C GLU A 541 -40.24 -21.91 -10.95
N LEU A 542 -40.28 -20.83 -11.73
CA LEU A 542 -40.86 -20.79 -13.07
C LEU A 542 -39.78 -20.67 -14.16
N LYS A 543 -40.00 -21.32 -15.30
CA LYS A 543 -39.24 -21.14 -16.54
C LYS A 543 -40.21 -20.82 -17.68
N PHE A 544 -39.82 -19.89 -18.55
CA PHE A 544 -40.59 -19.61 -19.76
C PHE A 544 -40.52 -20.80 -20.73
N CYS A 545 -41.68 -21.21 -21.24
CA CYS A 545 -41.82 -22.28 -22.23
C CYS A 545 -42.18 -21.65 -23.57
N GLU A 546 -41.21 -21.52 -24.47
CA GLU A 546 -41.34 -20.70 -25.68
C GLU A 546 -42.34 -21.27 -26.69
N LEU A 547 -42.45 -22.62 -26.76
CA LEU A 547 -43.49 -23.32 -27.54
C LEU A 547 -44.92 -23.10 -27.02
N GLU A 548 -45.10 -23.02 -25.69
CA GLU A 548 -46.42 -22.85 -25.07
C GLU A 548 -46.78 -21.36 -24.88
N GLY A 549 -45.79 -20.45 -24.92
CA GLY A 549 -45.95 -19.01 -24.80
C GLY A 549 -46.23 -18.53 -23.37
N GLU A 550 -45.94 -19.36 -22.36
CA GLU A 550 -46.25 -19.11 -20.95
C GLU A 550 -45.13 -19.59 -20.01
N HIS A 551 -45.16 -19.10 -18.77
CA HIS A 551 -44.26 -19.55 -17.70
C HIS A 551 -44.83 -20.81 -17.05
N ILE A 552 -44.05 -21.90 -17.06
CA ILE A 552 -44.40 -23.17 -16.40
C ILE A 552 -43.42 -23.49 -15.28
N LEU A 553 -43.77 -24.41 -14.38
CA LEU A 553 -42.88 -24.83 -13.30
C LEU A 553 -41.56 -25.39 -13.86
N ALA A 554 -40.44 -25.01 -13.25
CA ALA A 554 -39.10 -25.47 -13.64
C ALA A 554 -38.92 -27.00 -13.54
N SER A 555 -39.78 -27.67 -12.76
CA SER A 555 -39.89 -29.13 -12.65
C SER A 555 -40.70 -29.78 -13.77
N GLU A 556 -41.54 -29.01 -14.47
CA GLU A 556 -42.30 -29.44 -15.65
C GLU A 556 -41.65 -29.01 -16.97
N TRP A 557 -40.68 -28.10 -16.91
CA TRP A 557 -39.90 -27.63 -18.05
C TRP A 557 -38.93 -28.72 -18.51
N THR A 558 -39.05 -29.11 -19.78
CA THR A 558 -38.12 -30.02 -20.47
C THR A 558 -37.85 -29.47 -21.86
N GLU A 559 -36.64 -29.69 -22.38
CA GLU A 559 -36.27 -29.25 -23.73
C GLU A 559 -37.28 -29.75 -24.77
N GLN A 560 -37.65 -31.03 -24.69
CA GLN A 560 -38.61 -31.68 -25.60
C GLN A 560 -40.08 -31.20 -25.47
N ARG A 561 -40.40 -30.37 -24.46
CA ARG A 561 -41.71 -29.71 -24.30
C ARG A 561 -41.66 -28.25 -24.74
N CYS A 562 -40.55 -27.56 -24.49
CA CYS A 562 -40.47 -26.10 -24.55
C CYS A 562 -39.55 -25.54 -25.65
N VAL A 563 -38.71 -26.38 -26.25
CA VAL A 563 -37.80 -26.05 -27.35
C VAL A 563 -38.22 -26.85 -28.60
N ASP A 564 -38.30 -26.18 -29.76
CA ASP A 564 -38.68 -26.82 -31.01
C ASP A 564 -37.50 -27.60 -31.63
N GLU A 565 -37.39 -28.89 -31.30
CA GLU A 565 -36.39 -29.81 -31.86
C GLU A 565 -36.52 -29.98 -33.39
N GLU A 566 -37.65 -29.63 -34.03
CA GLU A 566 -37.83 -29.70 -35.49
C GLU A 566 -37.46 -28.38 -36.21
N GLY A 567 -37.33 -27.26 -35.47
CA GLY A 567 -37.12 -25.91 -36.02
C GLY A 567 -35.68 -25.55 -36.37
N GLY A 568 -34.67 -26.20 -35.76
CA GLY A 568 -33.25 -25.97 -36.08
C GLY A 568 -32.72 -24.57 -35.80
N LEU A 569 -33.36 -23.82 -34.89
CA LEU A 569 -32.96 -22.47 -34.46
C LEU A 569 -32.36 -22.52 -33.04
N LYS A 570 -31.31 -21.74 -32.79
CA LYS A 570 -30.69 -21.54 -31.47
C LYS A 570 -30.72 -20.06 -31.07
N TRP A 571 -30.95 -19.81 -29.79
CA TRP A 571 -30.90 -18.47 -29.21
C TRP A 571 -29.47 -17.95 -29.15
N CYS A 572 -29.26 -16.71 -29.56
CA CYS A 572 -27.97 -16.02 -29.51
C CYS A 572 -28.05 -14.90 -28.47
N GLU A 573 -27.50 -15.10 -27.27
CA GLU A 573 -27.61 -14.12 -26.17
C GLU A 573 -26.99 -12.76 -26.53
N LEU A 574 -25.86 -12.77 -27.25
CA LEU A 574 -25.19 -11.54 -27.68
C LEU A 574 -25.99 -10.71 -28.70
N GLU A 575 -26.72 -11.37 -29.61
CA GLU A 575 -27.52 -10.71 -30.65
C GLU A 575 -29.00 -10.55 -30.27
N ASN A 576 -29.44 -11.20 -29.18
CA ASN A 576 -30.80 -11.23 -28.64
C ASN A 576 -31.86 -11.68 -29.67
N ILE A 577 -31.50 -12.67 -30.50
CA ILE A 577 -32.32 -13.25 -31.58
C ILE A 577 -32.12 -14.76 -31.72
N TYR A 578 -33.07 -15.43 -32.37
CA TYR A 578 -32.94 -16.79 -32.88
C TYR A 578 -32.22 -16.81 -34.24
N ILE A 579 -31.21 -17.66 -34.37
CA ILE A 579 -30.46 -17.90 -35.62
C ILE A 579 -30.44 -19.41 -35.94
N GLU A 580 -30.22 -19.81 -37.18
CA GLU A 580 -30.10 -21.23 -37.52
C GLU A 580 -28.93 -21.89 -36.76
N GLU A 581 -29.10 -23.13 -36.32
CA GLU A 581 -28.06 -23.89 -35.61
C GLU A 581 -26.76 -24.00 -36.43
N SER A 582 -26.86 -23.96 -37.77
CA SER A 582 -25.71 -23.92 -38.67
C SER A 582 -24.91 -22.61 -38.64
N GLU A 583 -25.50 -21.52 -38.14
CA GLU A 583 -24.88 -20.20 -37.98
C GLU A 583 -24.49 -19.88 -36.52
N TRP A 584 -24.86 -20.73 -35.56
CA TRP A 584 -24.60 -20.54 -34.14
C TRP A 584 -23.19 -21.02 -33.77
N THR A 585 -22.38 -20.12 -33.19
CA THR A 585 -21.06 -20.45 -32.66
C THR A 585 -20.85 -19.76 -31.31
N GLU A 586 -20.02 -20.35 -30.43
CA GLU A 586 -19.72 -19.79 -29.12
C GLU A 586 -19.10 -18.39 -29.24
N GLU A 587 -18.16 -18.17 -30.16
CA GLU A 587 -17.55 -16.85 -30.43
C GLU A 587 -18.54 -15.79 -30.94
N ARG A 588 -19.68 -16.20 -31.52
CA ARG A 588 -20.72 -15.28 -32.01
C ARG A 588 -21.77 -14.96 -30.94
N CYS A 589 -22.10 -15.94 -30.10
CA CYS A 589 -23.31 -15.88 -29.27
C CYS A 589 -23.08 -15.90 -27.76
N LEU A 590 -21.86 -16.19 -27.29
CA LEU A 590 -21.49 -16.16 -25.87
C LEU A 590 -20.46 -15.06 -25.58
N ILE A 591 -20.57 -14.45 -24.40
CA ILE A 591 -19.57 -13.51 -23.90
C ILE A 591 -18.44 -14.32 -23.26
N THR A 592 -17.33 -14.49 -23.97
CA THR A 592 -16.14 -15.14 -23.40
C THR A 592 -15.47 -14.24 -22.37
N GLU A 593 -15.60 -14.56 -21.08
CA GLU A 593 -14.79 -13.96 -20.02
C GLU A 593 -13.32 -14.34 -20.20
N GLY A 594 -12.43 -13.34 -20.28
CA GLY A 594 -11.07 -13.52 -20.80
C GLY A 594 -10.11 -14.21 -19.82
N GLY A 595 -9.82 -15.49 -20.04
CA GLY A 595 -8.74 -16.23 -19.39
C GLY A 595 -7.52 -16.41 -20.30
N PHE A 596 -6.49 -15.57 -20.17
CA PHE A 596 -5.21 -15.74 -20.88
C PHE A 596 -4.33 -16.79 -20.17
N SER A 597 -4.51 -18.08 -20.47
CA SER A 597 -3.51 -19.11 -20.14
C SER A 597 -2.60 -19.35 -21.34
N GLY A 598 -1.51 -18.60 -21.42
CA GLY A 598 -0.48 -18.81 -22.44
C GLY A 598 0.46 -19.94 -22.03
N ASP A 599 0.39 -21.08 -22.71
CA ASP A 599 1.44 -22.09 -22.65
C ASP A 599 1.57 -22.88 -23.95
N THR A 600 2.79 -23.34 -24.23
CA THR A 600 3.23 -24.15 -25.39
C THR A 600 3.13 -23.52 -26.80
N PHE A 601 4.28 -23.14 -27.35
CA PHE A 601 4.53 -23.17 -28.80
C PHE A 601 5.80 -23.98 -29.08
N GLU A 602 5.66 -25.06 -29.86
CA GLU A 602 6.80 -25.91 -30.24
C GLU A 602 7.68 -25.26 -31.31
N TYR A 603 8.99 -25.54 -31.21
CA TYR A 603 10.00 -25.26 -32.23
C TYR A 603 9.71 -25.97 -33.56
N LEU A 604 10.01 -25.32 -34.69
CA LEU A 604 10.72 -25.86 -35.89
C LEU A 604 10.98 -24.68 -36.89
N PRO A 605 11.91 -24.78 -37.87
CA PRO A 605 12.96 -23.75 -37.96
C PRO A 605 13.16 -23.06 -39.33
N ASP A 606 14.02 -22.03 -39.31
CA ASP A 606 14.91 -21.49 -40.35
C ASP A 606 14.40 -21.28 -41.80
N VAL A 607 14.24 -20.00 -42.16
CA VAL A 607 14.52 -19.50 -43.53
C VAL A 607 15.28 -18.17 -43.45
N PRO A 608 16.49 -18.03 -44.04
CA PRO A 608 17.32 -16.84 -43.90
C PRO A 608 17.28 -15.85 -45.08
N ASP A 609 17.71 -14.63 -44.75
CA ASP A 609 18.28 -13.57 -45.59
C ASP A 609 17.40 -12.70 -46.54
N TRP A 610 17.92 -11.48 -46.72
CA TRP A 610 17.92 -10.58 -47.90
C TRP A 610 16.63 -10.19 -48.65
N VAL A 611 16.21 -8.91 -48.50
CA VAL A 611 16.19 -7.84 -49.54
C VAL A 611 15.78 -6.49 -48.90
N PRO A 612 16.50 -5.37 -49.18
CA PRO A 612 16.05 -4.01 -48.83
C PRO A 612 15.45 -3.26 -50.03
N THR A 613 14.38 -2.46 -49.83
CA THR A 613 13.95 -1.44 -50.81
C THR A 613 13.20 -0.26 -50.18
N GLU A 614 13.41 0.94 -50.72
CA GLU A 614 12.82 2.23 -50.30
C GLU A 614 11.48 2.56 -51.01
N LEU A 615 10.86 3.68 -50.60
CA LEU A 615 9.83 4.50 -51.30
C LEU A 615 8.43 3.87 -51.48
N HIS A 616 7.33 4.47 -51.00
CA HIS A 616 6.88 5.83 -51.38
C HIS A 616 5.85 6.48 -50.42
N ASP A 617 5.66 7.79 -50.61
CA ASP A 617 4.86 8.79 -49.88
C ASP A 617 3.32 8.64 -49.77
N THR A 618 2.74 9.61 -49.03
CA THR A 618 1.35 10.15 -49.07
C THR A 618 0.23 9.26 -48.50
N VAL A 619 -0.69 9.70 -47.63
CA VAL A 619 -1.12 11.03 -47.10
C VAL A 619 -1.40 10.88 -45.58
N GLY A 620 -1.28 11.86 -44.67
CA GLY A 620 -0.88 13.29 -44.75
C GLY A 620 -1.77 14.18 -43.85
N GLY A 621 -1.18 15.05 -43.01
CA GLY A 621 -1.88 15.83 -41.97
C GLY A 621 -1.25 17.22 -41.70
N ILE A 622 -2.07 18.19 -41.29
CA ILE A 622 -1.76 19.64 -41.35
C ILE A 622 -1.15 20.17 -40.02
N PRO A 623 -0.06 20.96 -40.04
CA PRO A 623 0.52 21.53 -38.81
C PRO A 623 -0.02 22.93 -38.45
N TYR A 624 -0.20 23.16 -37.15
CA TYR A 624 -0.56 24.43 -36.51
C TYR A 624 0.57 25.48 -36.59
N PHE A 625 0.74 26.19 -37.72
CA PHE A 625 1.84 27.18 -37.87
C PHE A 625 1.44 28.60 -38.31
N TRP A 626 0.16 28.99 -38.21
CA TRP A 626 -0.32 30.29 -38.73
C TRP A 626 -0.85 31.30 -37.69
N ILE A 627 -0.83 31.00 -36.39
CA ILE A 627 -1.39 31.90 -35.36
C ILE A 627 -0.33 32.80 -34.67
N MET A 628 0.95 32.43 -34.70
CA MET A 628 2.03 33.21 -34.02
C MET A 628 2.56 34.42 -34.81
N MET A 629 2.26 34.57 -36.11
CA MET A 629 2.90 35.60 -36.96
C MET A 629 2.06 36.86 -37.23
N ALA A 630 0.96 37.06 -36.51
CA ALA A 630 0.15 38.29 -36.59
C ALA A 630 0.59 39.40 -35.59
N GLY A 631 1.36 39.06 -34.55
CA GLY A 631 1.66 40.00 -33.44
C GLY A 631 2.74 41.05 -33.71
N ILE A 632 3.66 40.82 -34.66
CA ILE A 632 4.91 41.60 -34.78
C ILE A 632 4.82 42.75 -35.81
N ALA A 633 3.82 42.75 -36.69
CA ALA A 633 3.68 43.76 -37.76
C ALA A 633 3.22 45.16 -37.29
N VAL A 634 2.62 45.26 -36.10
CA VAL A 634 2.04 46.53 -35.58
C VAL A 634 3.10 47.47 -34.99
N ILE A 635 4.19 46.93 -34.43
CA ILE A 635 5.21 47.72 -33.74
C ILE A 635 6.18 48.40 -34.73
N PHE A 636 6.49 47.77 -35.87
CA PHE A 636 7.40 48.35 -36.87
C PHE A 636 6.78 49.49 -37.70
N SER A 637 5.45 49.59 -37.75
CA SER A 637 4.76 50.62 -38.53
C SER A 637 4.82 52.03 -37.90
N TYR A 638 5.14 52.15 -36.62
CA TYR A 638 5.17 53.45 -35.91
C TYR A 638 6.53 54.17 -35.94
N LEU A 639 7.63 53.47 -36.26
CA LEU A 639 9.00 54.02 -36.17
C LEU A 639 9.58 54.56 -37.49
N LEU A 640 8.89 54.41 -38.63
CA LEU A 640 9.41 54.83 -39.94
C LEU A 640 8.85 56.17 -40.49
N PHE A 641 7.92 56.83 -39.79
CA PHE A 641 7.19 57.99 -40.33
C PHE A 641 7.54 59.39 -39.79
N THR A 642 8.76 59.62 -39.27
CA THR A 642 9.25 60.98 -38.92
C THR A 642 10.69 61.31 -39.37
N ARG A 643 11.03 61.03 -40.64
CA ARG A 643 12.23 61.64 -41.28
C ARG A 643 11.85 62.54 -42.47
N LYS A 644 11.81 63.86 -42.23
CA LYS A 644 11.81 64.91 -43.26
C LYS A 644 13.19 65.61 -43.35
N PRO A 645 13.54 66.25 -44.49
CA PRO A 645 14.86 66.03 -45.07
C PRO A 645 15.89 67.16 -44.89
N ARG A 646 17.18 66.78 -44.90
CA ARG A 646 18.33 67.70 -44.98
C ARG A 646 18.28 68.52 -46.28
N LYS A 647 18.22 69.86 -46.18
CA LYS A 647 18.64 70.77 -47.26
C LYS A 647 20.07 71.29 -47.01
N LYS A 648 20.93 71.12 -48.03
CA LYS A 648 22.28 71.70 -48.11
C LYS A 648 22.20 73.23 -48.26
N ARG A 649 23.13 74.00 -47.66
CA ARG A 649 24.25 74.63 -48.40
C ARG A 649 25.09 75.64 -47.58
N ARG A 650 26.40 75.59 -47.87
CA ARG A 650 27.41 76.67 -47.97
C ARG A 650 27.83 77.45 -46.72
N ARG A 651 29.14 77.38 -46.49
CA ARG A 651 30.00 78.34 -45.77
C ARG A 651 29.71 79.79 -46.19
N LYS A 652 29.78 80.70 -45.23
CA LYS A 652 30.77 81.79 -45.27
C LYS A 652 31.82 81.49 -44.21
#